data_AF-A0A9F7TDY5-F1
#
_entry.id   AF-A0A9F7TDY5-F1
#
_cell.length_a   1.000
_cell.length_b   1.000
_cell.length_c   1.000
_cell.angle_alpha   90.00
_cell.angle_beta   90.00
_cell.angle_gamma   90.00
#
_symmetry.space_group_name_H-M   'P 1'
#
loop_
_entity.id
_entity.type
_entity.pdbx_description
1 polymer ?
#
loop_
_entity_poly.entity_id
_entity_poly.type
_entity_poly.pdbx_seq_one_letter_code
_entity_poly.pdbx_strand_id
1 'polypeptide(L)'
;MAELKEQDAVQLHQEDANIKEDSVKVAAASEDKSKQLPVHDVTSSDMKTEDNQGQAAVSSMSVEDSVKVAAASEDKSKQLPVHDVTSSDMKTEDSQGQAAVSSMSERHVSIQTSLEGLEMLVDLNGAGRKSCPLCPEEKFKACYSHKLKRHLQNLHWKVYVEFEGQRMCICHLPCRQMKSSQGVDQSPGRMVAHYHCVVCSVTIARKTDMISHLKRHINKGETEASYSGTSDTSFEEPVPGQAYEIMKELGTNVQLMPNHSTPMKTDTYFNRKMKTNRQLVFCSLAVLAEERSPLECLDAFGATGIMGLQWAKHLHSAVNVTINDINEACVRMIKENCHLNHIHLEGEQTEDSDTPINTVEVTQMDANVLMHLRAFDYIHLDPFGTSVNYLDAAFRNVRNLGIVSVTSTDTGSLYSKSLNVTLRHYGCQIVRTEYYRELAARMVVASIARAAARCNKGIEVLLAVALEHFLLVVVRVLRGPTQADETAKKLRQLLHCQWCEERVFLKPGSMVEENQYRQLPCQCHGSMPGKTAVELGPLWSGSLFNTGFLRRMLVAAVLHSMEDIQPLVKTLICEADCTTLKSFSVTGQLILANQVECGVVIKTLQKVAETDTVDQSGKRRIGDESGNVLKKLKSDMSLEHPAFYYSIHRHSIRGMNMPKLNKFLQYLTEAGFRVSRTHFDPTGVRTDATLEQFKSVLTKYSVPTYSSGPPSSLSTEDMTAKKD
;
A
#
# COMPACT_ATOMS: atom_id res chain seq x y z
N MET A 1 70.08 2.12 -21.05
CA MET A 1 68.94 2.19 -20.10
C MET A 1 67.63 2.61 -20.78
N ALA A 2 67.39 2.16 -22.01
CA ALA A 2 66.10 2.26 -22.69
C ALA A 2 65.70 0.89 -23.30
N GLU A 3 66.67 0.01 -23.59
CA GLU A 3 66.40 -1.36 -24.08
C GLU A 3 66.15 -2.40 -22.97
N LEU A 4 66.32 -2.06 -21.69
CA LEU A 4 66.00 -2.94 -20.55
C LEU A 4 64.58 -2.74 -20.01
N LYS A 5 63.80 -1.78 -20.54
CA LYS A 5 62.39 -1.56 -20.16
C LYS A 5 61.40 -2.13 -21.19
N GLU A 6 61.88 -2.53 -22.36
CA GLU A 6 61.05 -3.12 -23.41
C GLU A 6 60.99 -4.65 -23.35
N GLN A 7 61.93 -5.29 -22.63
CA GLN A 7 61.92 -6.75 -22.40
C GLN A 7 61.02 -7.16 -21.22
N ASP A 8 60.89 -6.33 -20.17
CA ASP A 8 59.99 -6.61 -19.04
C ASP A 8 58.50 -6.42 -19.39
N ALA A 9 58.19 -5.57 -20.38
CA ALA A 9 56.80 -5.35 -20.84
C ALA A 9 56.25 -6.48 -21.73
N VAL A 10 57.12 -7.27 -22.36
CA VAL A 10 56.72 -8.42 -23.19
C VAL A 10 56.52 -9.68 -22.33
N GLN A 11 57.22 -9.79 -21.19
CA GLN A 11 57.13 -10.95 -20.29
C GLN A 11 55.85 -10.93 -19.42
N LEU A 12 55.36 -9.73 -19.05
CA LEU A 12 54.10 -9.56 -18.31
C LEU A 12 52.84 -9.82 -19.18
N HIS A 13 52.92 -9.63 -20.50
CA HIS A 13 51.80 -9.93 -21.40
C HIS A 13 51.69 -11.40 -21.81
N GLN A 14 52.70 -12.22 -21.52
CA GLN A 14 52.68 -13.67 -21.77
C GLN A 14 52.23 -14.50 -20.55
N GLU A 15 52.36 -13.98 -19.32
CA GLU A 15 51.83 -14.64 -18.12
C GLU A 15 50.31 -14.45 -17.94
N ASP A 16 49.74 -13.32 -18.36
CA ASP A 16 48.28 -13.08 -18.32
C ASP A 16 47.49 -13.84 -19.41
N ALA A 17 48.17 -14.34 -20.46
CA ALA A 17 47.58 -15.18 -21.50
C ALA A 17 47.51 -16.67 -21.08
N ASN A 18 48.46 -17.16 -20.27
CA ASN A 18 48.48 -18.54 -19.78
C ASN A 18 47.50 -18.79 -18.61
N ILE A 19 47.07 -17.75 -17.89
CA ILE A 19 46.11 -17.88 -16.78
C ILE A 19 44.65 -17.95 -17.29
N LYS A 20 44.40 -17.57 -18.55
CA LYS A 20 43.08 -17.68 -19.20
C LYS A 20 42.84 -18.98 -19.99
N GLU A 21 43.87 -19.80 -20.22
CA GLU A 21 43.70 -21.13 -20.83
C GLU A 21 43.54 -22.27 -19.81
N ASP A 22 44.00 -22.11 -18.57
CA ASP A 22 43.84 -23.12 -17.51
C ASP A 22 42.49 -23.05 -16.76
N SER A 23 41.73 -21.96 -16.92
CA SER A 23 40.39 -21.80 -16.34
C SER A 23 39.26 -22.35 -17.22
N VAL A 24 39.55 -22.77 -18.46
CA VAL A 24 38.57 -23.34 -19.40
C VAL A 24 38.66 -24.87 -19.52
N LYS A 25 39.68 -25.51 -18.92
CA LYS A 25 39.83 -26.98 -18.89
C LYS A 25 39.31 -27.68 -17.62
N VAL A 26 38.80 -26.93 -16.63
CA VAL A 26 38.29 -27.51 -15.36
C VAL A 26 36.76 -27.67 -15.32
N ALA A 27 36.04 -27.23 -16.36
CA ALA A 27 34.56 -27.34 -16.42
C ALA A 27 34.03 -28.55 -17.24
N ALA A 28 34.91 -29.46 -17.67
CA ALA A 28 34.54 -30.60 -18.51
C ALA A 28 35.17 -31.92 -18.02
N ALA A 29 34.92 -32.31 -16.77
CA ALA A 29 35.17 -33.66 -16.27
C ALA A 29 34.48 -33.90 -14.92
N SER A 30 33.22 -34.33 -14.92
CA SER A 30 32.67 -35.28 -13.93
C SER A 30 31.17 -35.52 -14.13
N GLU A 31 30.83 -36.30 -15.16
CA GLU A 31 29.78 -37.30 -15.01
C GLU A 31 30.46 -38.66 -15.03
N ASP A 32 29.93 -39.56 -14.20
CA ASP A 32 30.02 -41.01 -14.25
C ASP A 32 30.83 -41.74 -13.14
N LYS A 33 30.15 -42.75 -12.59
CA LYS A 33 30.58 -43.91 -11.80
C LYS A 33 30.58 -43.88 -10.27
N SER A 34 29.45 -44.39 -9.78
CA SER A 34 29.26 -45.24 -8.60
C SER A 34 30.28 -46.39 -8.42
N LYS A 35 30.68 -46.69 -7.17
CA LYS A 35 30.43 -47.96 -6.41
C LYS A 35 31.45 -48.25 -5.27
N GLN A 36 30.88 -48.67 -4.13
CA GLN A 36 31.30 -49.71 -3.16
C GLN A 36 32.35 -49.47 -2.04
N LEU A 37 31.81 -49.44 -0.80
CA LEU A 37 32.13 -50.21 0.45
C LEU A 37 33.54 -50.12 1.11
N PRO A 38 33.75 -50.53 2.40
CA PRO A 38 32.87 -51.15 3.43
C PRO A 38 32.81 -50.38 4.81
N VAL A 39 31.71 -50.42 5.58
CA VAL A 39 31.36 -51.27 6.75
C VAL A 39 32.43 -51.45 7.84
N HIS A 40 32.14 -50.97 9.07
CA HIS A 40 32.41 -51.67 10.33
C HIS A 40 31.45 -51.21 11.46
N ASP A 41 30.92 -52.22 12.15
CA ASP A 41 29.97 -52.24 13.28
C ASP A 41 30.40 -51.47 14.54
N VAL A 42 29.41 -50.94 15.30
CA VAL A 42 29.22 -51.27 16.73
C VAL A 42 27.71 -51.23 17.06
N THR A 43 27.30 -52.21 17.87
CA THR A 43 26.00 -52.79 18.19
C THR A 43 25.16 -52.12 19.29
N SER A 44 23.82 -52.34 19.18
CA SER A 44 22.80 -52.61 20.23
C SER A 44 22.46 -51.51 21.26
N SER A 45 21.22 -51.27 21.68
CA SER A 45 20.09 -52.20 21.94
C SER A 45 18.73 -51.49 22.05
N ASP A 46 17.71 -52.08 21.41
CA ASP A 46 16.34 -52.41 21.86
C ASP A 46 15.36 -51.35 22.44
N MET A 47 14.20 -51.18 21.80
CA MET A 47 12.98 -51.98 22.11
C MET A 47 11.78 -51.62 21.18
N LYS A 48 11.31 -52.66 20.45
CA LYS A 48 9.91 -53.11 20.17
C LYS A 48 8.93 -52.15 19.45
N THR A 49 8.59 -52.39 18.16
CA THR A 49 7.53 -53.30 17.58
C THR A 49 6.11 -52.87 18.00
N GLU A 50 5.16 -52.60 17.11
CA GLU A 50 4.47 -53.50 16.14
C GLU A 50 4.03 -52.69 14.89
N ASP A 51 4.32 -53.13 13.65
CA ASP A 51 3.50 -53.99 12.75
C ASP A 51 2.09 -53.42 12.44
N ASN A 52 1.57 -53.35 11.21
CA ASN A 52 1.83 -54.21 10.05
C ASN A 52 1.20 -53.61 8.77
N GLN A 53 1.81 -53.97 7.62
CA GLN A 53 1.21 -54.27 6.30
C GLN A 53 0.32 -53.21 5.59
N GLY A 54 0.51 -52.93 4.30
CA GLY A 54 1.37 -53.53 3.29
C GLY A 54 0.98 -53.09 1.88
N GLN A 55 1.97 -53.17 0.97
CA GLN A 55 1.91 -53.31 -0.50
C GLN A 55 1.30 -52.15 -1.31
N ALA A 56 2.05 -51.37 -2.10
CA ALA A 56 2.98 -51.65 -3.21
C ALA A 56 2.29 -52.12 -4.52
N ALA A 57 2.26 -51.23 -5.52
CA ALA A 57 2.65 -51.44 -6.93
C ALA A 57 2.44 -50.11 -7.70
N VAL A 58 3.47 -49.35 -8.13
CA VAL A 58 4.21 -49.41 -9.43
C VAL A 58 3.25 -49.63 -10.62
N SER A 59 3.17 -48.83 -11.69
CA SER A 59 4.15 -48.40 -12.72
C SER A 59 3.31 -47.57 -13.75
N SER A 60 3.68 -46.44 -14.36
CA SER A 60 4.77 -46.13 -15.30
C SER A 60 4.22 -45.67 -16.67
N MET A 61 4.87 -44.66 -17.26
CA MET A 61 5.06 -44.39 -18.71
C MET A 61 3.88 -43.79 -19.52
N SER A 62 3.98 -42.50 -19.94
CA SER A 62 4.51 -41.96 -21.23
C SER A 62 3.67 -42.40 -22.46
N VAL A 63 3.21 -41.53 -23.38
CA VAL A 63 3.96 -40.89 -24.49
C VAL A 63 3.04 -39.84 -25.16
N GLU A 64 3.69 -38.82 -25.76
CA GLU A 64 3.42 -37.96 -26.96
C GLU A 64 2.26 -38.41 -27.90
N ASP A 65 1.66 -37.65 -28.84
CA ASP A 65 1.95 -36.39 -29.52
C ASP A 65 0.71 -35.98 -30.37
N SER A 66 0.76 -34.76 -30.93
CA SER A 66 0.23 -34.39 -32.26
C SER A 66 -1.24 -33.93 -32.52
N VAL A 67 -1.24 -32.76 -33.16
CA VAL A 67 -2.24 -31.89 -33.82
C VAL A 67 -2.97 -32.53 -35.03
N LYS A 68 -4.26 -32.22 -35.25
CA LYS A 68 -4.77 -31.78 -36.58
C LYS A 68 -6.21 -31.23 -36.61
N VAL A 69 -6.34 -30.17 -37.41
CA VAL A 69 -7.51 -29.39 -37.83
C VAL A 69 -8.27 -30.12 -38.94
N ALA A 70 -9.60 -29.98 -39.00
CA ALA A 70 -10.38 -30.06 -40.25
C ALA A 70 -11.69 -29.26 -40.16
N ALA A 71 -11.93 -28.43 -41.16
CA ALA A 71 -13.15 -27.69 -41.43
C ALA A 71 -14.04 -28.47 -42.41
N ALA A 72 -15.37 -28.25 -42.36
CA ALA A 72 -16.26 -28.46 -43.50
C ALA A 72 -17.56 -27.63 -43.35
N SER A 73 -17.86 -26.90 -44.42
CA SER A 73 -19.07 -26.14 -44.75
C SER A 73 -20.24 -27.03 -45.16
N GLU A 74 -21.49 -26.56 -45.03
CA GLU A 74 -22.45 -26.50 -46.15
C GLU A 74 -23.74 -25.74 -45.81
N ASP A 75 -24.31 -25.18 -46.87
CA ASP A 75 -25.32 -24.12 -46.99
C ASP A 75 -26.69 -24.72 -47.41
N LYS A 76 -27.82 -24.08 -47.05
CA LYS A 76 -29.07 -24.02 -47.87
C LYS A 76 -30.25 -23.30 -47.17
N SER A 77 -30.65 -22.23 -47.83
CA SER A 77 -31.89 -21.43 -47.75
C SER A 77 -33.20 -22.16 -48.07
N LYS A 78 -34.35 -21.68 -47.55
CA LYS A 78 -35.63 -21.51 -48.30
C LYS A 78 -36.71 -20.69 -47.55
N GLN A 79 -37.57 -20.04 -48.36
CA GLN A 79 -38.48 -18.93 -48.08
C GLN A 79 -39.91 -19.30 -47.56
N LEU A 80 -40.53 -18.27 -46.95
CA LEU A 80 -41.94 -17.83 -46.75
C LEU A 80 -43.11 -18.56 -47.46
N PRO A 81 -44.36 -18.40 -46.95
CA PRO A 81 -45.26 -17.37 -47.51
C PRO A 81 -46.17 -16.61 -46.50
N VAL A 82 -46.71 -15.51 -47.01
CA VAL A 82 -47.65 -14.52 -46.44
C VAL A 82 -49.11 -14.91 -46.73
N HIS A 83 -50.07 -14.53 -45.89
CA HIS A 83 -51.41 -14.13 -46.36
C HIS A 83 -52.08 -13.10 -45.43
N ASP A 84 -52.64 -12.11 -46.10
CA ASP A 84 -53.29 -10.85 -45.69
C ASP A 84 -54.83 -11.03 -45.66
N VAL A 85 -55.58 -10.30 -44.80
CA VAL A 85 -56.95 -9.76 -45.06
C VAL A 85 -57.32 -8.71 -44.00
N THR A 86 -57.96 -7.65 -44.49
CA THR A 86 -58.19 -6.26 -44.05
C THR A 86 -59.52 -5.93 -43.36
N SER A 87 -59.52 -4.78 -42.64
CA SER A 87 -60.59 -3.76 -42.39
C SER A 87 -61.79 -4.14 -41.48
N SER A 88 -62.36 -3.32 -40.60
CA SER A 88 -62.63 -1.86 -40.64
C SER A 88 -63.06 -1.26 -39.27
N ASP A 89 -62.64 -0.01 -38.98
CA ASP A 89 -63.31 1.16 -38.35
C ASP A 89 -64.33 0.99 -37.18
N MET A 90 -64.43 1.82 -36.11
CA MET A 90 -63.98 3.19 -35.82
C MET A 90 -64.17 3.54 -34.30
N LYS A 91 -63.21 4.30 -33.72
CA LYS A 91 -63.24 5.35 -32.63
C LYS A 91 -64.07 5.10 -31.33
N THR A 92 -63.54 5.29 -30.10
CA THR A 92 -62.94 6.50 -29.46
C THR A 92 -62.17 6.17 -28.15
N GLU A 93 -61.08 6.92 -27.88
CA GLU A 93 -60.49 7.43 -26.59
C GLU A 93 -60.42 6.47 -25.35
N ASP A 94 -59.36 6.33 -24.54
CA ASP A 94 -58.22 7.17 -24.19
C ASP A 94 -57.18 6.35 -23.38
N SER A 95 -55.95 6.86 -23.24
CA SER A 95 -54.95 6.63 -22.17
C SER A 95 -54.08 5.33 -22.05
N GLN A 96 -52.77 5.57 -22.20
CA GLN A 96 -51.62 5.10 -21.37
C GLN A 96 -51.07 3.66 -21.51
N GLY A 97 -50.19 3.54 -22.51
CA GLY A 97 -48.86 2.90 -22.51
C GLY A 97 -48.45 1.94 -21.39
N GLN A 98 -48.42 0.65 -21.75
CA GLN A 98 -47.61 -0.38 -21.09
C GLN A 98 -46.19 -0.39 -21.67
N ALA A 99 -45.17 -0.27 -20.82
CA ALA A 99 -43.79 -0.60 -21.14
C ALA A 99 -43.38 -1.84 -20.32
N ALA A 100 -42.94 -2.88 -21.03
CA ALA A 100 -42.48 -4.15 -20.50
C ALA A 100 -41.10 -4.00 -19.84
N VAL A 101 -40.95 -4.57 -18.65
CA VAL A 101 -39.72 -4.64 -17.86
C VAL A 101 -39.16 -6.06 -17.92
N SER A 102 -37.91 -6.22 -18.32
CA SER A 102 -37.06 -7.39 -18.03
C SER A 102 -35.60 -6.89 -18.05
N SER A 103 -34.65 -7.28 -17.21
CA SER A 103 -34.63 -8.29 -16.15
C SER A 103 -33.52 -7.92 -15.14
N MET A 104 -33.89 -7.39 -13.97
CA MET A 104 -33.05 -7.60 -12.79
C MET A 104 -33.30 -9.04 -12.34
N SER A 105 -32.26 -9.77 -11.92
CA SER A 105 -32.41 -11.02 -11.16
C SER A 105 -33.55 -10.84 -10.15
N GLU A 106 -34.67 -11.54 -10.33
CA GLU A 106 -35.87 -11.34 -9.53
C GLU A 106 -35.53 -11.46 -8.05
N ARG A 107 -35.67 -10.35 -7.31
CA ARG A 107 -35.38 -10.33 -5.88
C ARG A 107 -36.34 -11.29 -5.18
N HIS A 108 -35.81 -12.02 -4.20
CA HIS A 108 -36.64 -12.96 -3.46
C HIS A 108 -37.83 -12.24 -2.80
N VAL A 109 -39.01 -12.83 -2.88
CA VAL A 109 -40.30 -12.28 -2.41
C VAL A 109 -40.31 -11.83 -0.94
N SER A 110 -39.41 -12.35 -0.11
CA SER A 110 -39.26 -11.93 1.29
C SER A 110 -38.53 -10.59 1.47
N ILE A 111 -37.98 -9.99 0.41
CA ILE A 111 -37.28 -8.71 0.42
C ILE A 111 -38.27 -7.64 -0.05
N GLN A 112 -38.61 -6.69 0.82
CA GLN A 112 -39.69 -5.72 0.58
C GLN A 112 -39.30 -4.32 1.05
N THR A 113 -39.74 -3.29 0.32
CA THR A 113 -39.49 -1.88 0.68
C THR A 113 -40.65 -1.26 1.46
N SER A 114 -41.89 -1.73 1.23
CA SER A 114 -43.08 -1.29 1.95
C SER A 114 -43.97 -2.47 2.39
N LEU A 115 -44.85 -2.23 3.36
CA LEU A 115 -45.79 -3.24 3.84
C LEU A 115 -46.78 -3.61 2.74
N GLU A 116 -47.19 -2.62 1.94
CA GLU A 116 -48.07 -2.80 0.79
C GLU A 116 -47.48 -3.82 -0.20
N GLY A 117 -46.16 -3.79 -0.42
CA GLY A 117 -45.48 -4.76 -1.28
C GLY A 117 -45.64 -6.22 -0.82
N LEU A 118 -45.63 -6.46 0.50
CA LEU A 118 -45.89 -7.78 1.07
C LEU A 118 -47.38 -8.16 1.00
N GLU A 119 -48.27 -7.18 1.18
CA GLU A 119 -49.71 -7.38 1.08
C GLU A 119 -50.16 -7.66 -0.37
N MET A 120 -49.47 -7.12 -1.38
CA MET A 120 -49.77 -7.36 -2.80
C MET A 120 -49.43 -8.79 -3.27
N LEU A 121 -48.64 -9.55 -2.50
CA LEU A 121 -48.26 -10.92 -2.87
C LEU A 121 -49.44 -11.89 -2.91
N VAL A 122 -50.55 -11.53 -2.26
CA VAL A 122 -51.78 -12.32 -2.21
C VAL A 122 -52.95 -11.37 -2.27
N ASP A 123 -53.96 -11.65 -3.09
CA ASP A 123 -54.95 -10.61 -3.41
C ASP A 123 -55.71 -10.00 -2.21
N LEU A 124 -55.85 -10.57 -1.01
CA LEU A 124 -56.58 -9.96 0.15
C LEU A 124 -58.04 -9.46 -0.04
N ASN A 125 -58.47 -8.97 -1.21
CA ASN A 125 -59.81 -8.45 -1.51
C ASN A 125 -60.74 -9.54 -2.08
N GLY A 126 -60.18 -10.58 -2.71
CA GLY A 126 -60.95 -11.74 -3.16
C GLY A 126 -61.53 -12.61 -2.03
N ALA A 127 -62.66 -13.25 -2.31
CA ALA A 127 -63.35 -14.18 -1.41
C ALA A 127 -62.59 -15.52 -1.27
N GLY A 128 -62.58 -16.11 -0.07
CA GLY A 128 -61.99 -17.44 0.20
C GLY A 128 -60.93 -17.47 1.29
N ARG A 129 -60.37 -18.66 1.56
CA ARG A 129 -59.23 -18.86 2.47
C ARG A 129 -57.93 -18.87 1.66
N LYS A 130 -56.94 -18.09 2.09
CA LYS A 130 -55.65 -17.91 1.41
C LYS A 130 -54.50 -18.28 2.35
N SER A 131 -53.45 -18.90 1.81
CA SER A 131 -52.21 -19.24 2.53
C SER A 131 -51.25 -18.05 2.55
N CYS A 132 -50.27 -18.10 3.46
CA CYS A 132 -49.19 -17.11 3.50
C CYS A 132 -48.10 -17.50 2.48
N PRO A 133 -47.64 -16.59 1.62
CA PRO A 133 -46.65 -16.89 0.60
C PRO A 133 -45.26 -17.14 1.19
N LEU A 134 -45.00 -16.75 2.45
CA LEU A 134 -43.69 -16.88 3.09
C LEU A 134 -43.61 -18.00 4.14
N CYS A 135 -44.70 -18.71 4.39
CA CYS A 135 -44.77 -19.80 5.37
C CYS A 135 -45.17 -21.13 4.69
N PRO A 136 -44.64 -22.27 5.14
CA PRO A 136 -45.16 -23.57 4.75
C PRO A 136 -46.55 -23.77 5.35
N GLU A 137 -47.37 -24.58 4.67
CA GLU A 137 -48.74 -24.90 5.08
C GLU A 137 -48.82 -25.47 6.51
N GLU A 138 -47.78 -26.18 6.94
CA GLU A 138 -47.67 -26.74 8.29
C GLU A 138 -47.61 -25.66 9.40
N LYS A 139 -47.02 -24.49 9.11
CA LYS A 139 -46.89 -23.39 10.07
C LYS A 139 -48.02 -22.38 10.00
N PHE A 140 -48.63 -22.24 8.82
CA PHE A 140 -49.73 -21.31 8.62
C PHE A 140 -50.81 -21.91 7.71
N LYS A 141 -51.92 -22.35 8.30
CA LYS A 141 -53.08 -22.86 7.57
C LYS A 141 -53.81 -21.72 6.87
N ALA A 142 -54.30 -21.98 5.66
CA ALA A 142 -55.07 -21.02 4.88
C ALA A 142 -56.25 -20.44 5.69
N CYS A 143 -56.38 -19.12 5.71
CA CYS A 143 -57.38 -18.40 6.51
C CYS A 143 -58.00 -17.25 5.74
N TYR A 144 -59.01 -16.60 6.31
CA TYR A 144 -59.62 -15.40 5.72
C TYR A 144 -58.61 -14.24 5.61
N SER A 145 -58.83 -13.36 4.62
CA SER A 145 -57.91 -12.27 4.26
C SER A 145 -57.51 -11.36 5.43
N HIS A 146 -58.45 -10.98 6.30
CA HIS A 146 -58.15 -10.15 7.48
C HIS A 146 -57.15 -10.81 8.46
N LYS A 147 -57.20 -12.15 8.61
CA LYS A 147 -56.24 -12.90 9.45
C LYS A 147 -54.88 -13.03 8.77
N LEU A 148 -54.86 -13.22 7.45
CA LEU A 148 -53.63 -13.26 6.66
C LEU A 148 -52.90 -11.91 6.68
N LYS A 149 -53.63 -10.81 6.47
CA LYS A 149 -53.09 -9.45 6.57
C LYS A 149 -52.43 -9.20 7.93
N ARG A 150 -53.13 -9.56 9.02
CA ARG A 150 -52.58 -9.44 10.38
C ARG A 150 -51.36 -10.35 10.62
N HIS A 151 -51.30 -11.51 9.97
CA HIS A 151 -50.15 -12.42 10.03
C HIS A 151 -48.93 -11.84 9.31
N LEU A 152 -49.08 -11.37 8.06
CA LEU A 152 -48.02 -10.72 7.30
C LEU A 152 -47.45 -9.52 8.06
N GLN A 153 -48.31 -8.67 8.62
CA GLN A 153 -47.91 -7.51 9.40
C GLN A 153 -47.15 -7.87 10.68
N ASN A 154 -47.59 -8.89 11.44
CA ASN A 154 -47.03 -9.15 12.77
C ASN A 154 -45.88 -10.15 12.78
N LEU A 155 -45.80 -11.06 11.81
CA LEU A 155 -44.80 -12.14 11.82
C LEU A 155 -43.73 -11.97 10.76
N HIS A 156 -44.05 -11.45 9.58
CA HIS A 156 -43.04 -11.18 8.55
C HIS A 156 -42.57 -9.73 8.62
N TRP A 157 -43.50 -8.77 8.59
CA TRP A 157 -43.17 -7.35 8.55
C TRP A 157 -42.60 -6.78 9.85
N LYS A 158 -42.94 -7.35 11.02
CA LYS A 158 -42.31 -6.98 12.30
C LYS A 158 -41.00 -7.74 12.58
N VAL A 159 -40.81 -8.92 11.97
CA VAL A 159 -39.60 -9.74 12.15
C VAL A 159 -38.75 -9.65 10.89
N TYR A 160 -38.03 -8.53 10.78
CA TYR A 160 -37.17 -8.21 9.65
C TYR A 160 -35.76 -7.82 10.09
N VAL A 161 -34.88 -7.79 9.09
CA VAL A 161 -33.61 -7.06 9.13
C VAL A 161 -33.68 -5.96 8.08
N GLU A 162 -33.19 -4.76 8.40
CA GLU A 162 -33.24 -3.60 7.50
C GLU A 162 -31.85 -3.28 6.96
N PHE A 163 -31.80 -2.98 5.66
CA PHE A 163 -30.59 -2.56 4.95
C PHE A 163 -30.95 -1.63 3.79
N GLU A 164 -30.39 -0.43 3.74
CA GLU A 164 -30.58 0.56 2.66
C GLU A 164 -32.06 0.74 2.25
N GLY A 165 -32.97 0.83 3.24
CA GLY A 165 -34.42 1.01 3.00
C GLY A 165 -35.17 -0.27 2.56
N GLN A 166 -34.48 -1.41 2.45
CA GLN A 166 -35.10 -2.71 2.19
C GLN A 166 -35.23 -3.51 3.47
N ARG A 167 -36.39 -4.14 3.68
CA ARG A 167 -36.66 -5.06 4.79
C ARG A 167 -36.63 -6.50 4.32
N MET A 168 -35.76 -7.28 4.95
CA MET A 168 -35.59 -8.70 4.71
C MET A 168 -36.41 -9.45 5.74
N CYS A 169 -37.61 -9.88 5.32
CA CYS A 169 -38.47 -10.73 6.13
C CYS A 169 -37.88 -12.14 6.21
N ILE A 170 -38.20 -12.86 7.28
CA ILE A 170 -37.86 -14.28 7.38
C ILE A 170 -38.62 -15.08 6.31
N CYS A 171 -37.88 -15.92 5.59
CA CYS A 171 -38.36 -16.83 4.56
C CYS A 171 -38.37 -18.26 5.10
N HIS A 172 -39.45 -19.00 4.82
CA HIS A 172 -39.53 -20.44 5.07
C HIS A 172 -39.68 -21.26 3.78
N LEU A 173 -39.55 -20.63 2.61
CA LEU A 173 -39.67 -21.29 1.32
C LEU A 173 -38.37 -22.00 0.93
N PRO A 174 -38.45 -23.09 0.14
CA PRO A 174 -37.28 -23.70 -0.47
C PRO A 174 -36.68 -22.76 -1.55
N CYS A 175 -35.53 -22.16 -1.24
CA CYS A 175 -34.83 -21.24 -2.14
C CYS A 175 -33.65 -21.93 -2.83
N ARG A 176 -33.41 -21.68 -4.12
CA ARG A 176 -32.40 -22.42 -4.92
C ARG A 176 -30.95 -22.04 -4.52
N GLN A 177 -30.19 -23.10 -4.22
CA GLN A 177 -28.74 -23.26 -3.97
C GLN A 177 -28.16 -22.98 -2.58
N MET A 178 -27.95 -24.08 -1.85
CA MET A 178 -26.72 -24.31 -1.09
C MET A 178 -25.82 -25.27 -1.91
N LYS A 179 -24.59 -24.86 -2.26
CA LYS A 179 -23.50 -25.82 -2.45
C LYS A 179 -22.88 -26.05 -1.07
N SER A 180 -23.28 -27.12 -0.38
CA SER A 180 -22.54 -27.61 0.78
C SER A 180 -21.36 -28.44 0.28
N SER A 181 -20.15 -27.96 0.55
CA SER A 181 -18.96 -28.83 0.53
C SER A 181 -19.04 -29.80 1.72
N GLN A 182 -18.74 -31.07 1.46
CA GLN A 182 -18.66 -32.23 2.35
C GLN A 182 -19.97 -33.03 2.50
N GLY A 183 -19.89 -34.28 2.00
CA GLY A 183 -21.00 -35.21 1.90
C GLY A 183 -21.31 -35.93 3.20
N VAL A 184 -22.61 -36.04 3.50
CA VAL A 184 -23.29 -37.11 4.23
C VAL A 184 -24.74 -37.13 3.70
N ASP A 185 -25.30 -38.33 3.58
CA ASP A 185 -26.63 -38.74 3.09
C ASP A 185 -27.77 -37.71 2.96
N GLN A 186 -28.44 -37.74 1.80
CA GLN A 186 -29.63 -36.95 1.48
C GLN A 186 -30.88 -37.52 2.17
N SER A 187 -31.15 -37.06 3.39
CA SER A 187 -32.52 -36.99 3.92
C SER A 187 -33.23 -35.73 3.39
N PRO A 188 -34.55 -35.75 3.09
CA PRO A 188 -35.26 -34.57 2.61
C PRO A 188 -35.14 -33.44 3.64
N GLY A 189 -34.38 -32.40 3.29
CA GLY A 189 -33.94 -31.37 4.20
C GLY A 189 -35.10 -30.65 4.88
N ARG A 190 -35.10 -30.66 6.21
CA ARG A 190 -36.04 -29.89 7.05
C ARG A 190 -36.02 -28.42 6.61
N MET A 191 -37.17 -27.82 6.29
CA MET A 191 -37.26 -26.39 5.96
C MET A 191 -36.79 -25.52 7.14
N VAL A 192 -35.56 -25.01 7.06
CA VAL A 192 -35.02 -24.07 8.04
C VAL A 192 -35.34 -22.65 7.62
N ALA A 193 -35.89 -21.88 8.54
CA ALA A 193 -36.16 -20.46 8.36
C ALA A 193 -34.87 -19.68 8.11
N HIS A 194 -34.86 -18.78 7.15
CA HIS A 194 -33.68 -18.00 6.80
C HIS A 194 -34.02 -16.60 6.30
N TYR A 195 -33.01 -15.73 6.25
CA TYR A 195 -33.07 -14.40 5.67
C TYR A 195 -32.27 -14.39 4.37
N HIS A 196 -32.71 -13.65 3.37
CA HIS A 196 -32.00 -13.46 2.11
C HIS A 196 -31.21 -12.17 2.16
N CYS A 197 -29.91 -12.23 1.88
CA CYS A 197 -29.09 -11.04 1.74
C CYS A 197 -29.47 -10.30 0.45
N VAL A 198 -29.82 -9.01 0.54
CA VAL A 198 -30.14 -8.19 -0.65
C VAL A 198 -28.92 -7.88 -1.51
N VAL A 199 -27.72 -8.06 -0.94
CA VAL A 199 -26.44 -7.68 -1.55
C VAL A 199 -25.72 -8.85 -2.22
N CYS A 200 -25.78 -10.06 -1.66
CA CYS A 200 -25.08 -11.22 -2.22
C CYS A 200 -25.96 -12.47 -2.37
N SER A 201 -27.27 -12.32 -2.16
CA SER A 201 -28.28 -13.40 -2.27
C SER A 201 -28.09 -14.60 -1.33
N VAL A 202 -27.07 -14.61 -0.47
CA VAL A 202 -26.82 -15.66 0.53
C VAL A 202 -27.98 -15.76 1.53
N THR A 203 -28.32 -16.99 1.91
CA THR A 203 -29.31 -17.28 2.95
C THR A 203 -28.65 -17.48 4.31
N ILE A 204 -29.19 -16.84 5.35
CA ILE A 204 -28.67 -16.93 6.72
C ILE A 204 -29.79 -17.25 7.71
N ALA A 205 -29.63 -18.27 8.53
CA ALA A 205 -30.69 -18.76 9.42
C ALA A 205 -30.95 -17.85 10.65
N ARG A 206 -29.92 -17.18 11.17
CA ARG A 206 -30.02 -16.38 12.41
C ARG A 206 -30.01 -14.88 12.11
N LYS A 207 -30.88 -14.13 12.80
CA LYS A 207 -31.00 -12.67 12.65
C LYS A 207 -29.70 -11.93 13.00
N THR A 208 -29.02 -12.33 14.08
CA THR A 208 -27.75 -11.73 14.53
C THR A 208 -26.64 -11.89 13.49
N ASP A 209 -26.63 -13.03 12.82
CA ASP A 209 -25.63 -13.39 11.84
C ASP A 209 -25.90 -12.64 10.53
N MET A 210 -27.18 -12.47 10.17
CA MET A 210 -27.58 -11.62 9.05
C MET A 210 -27.20 -10.16 9.30
N ILE A 211 -27.45 -9.62 10.50
CA ILE A 211 -27.03 -8.25 10.85
C ILE A 211 -25.50 -8.11 10.79
N SER A 212 -24.77 -9.09 11.32
CA SER A 212 -23.30 -9.09 11.28
C SER A 212 -22.77 -9.23 9.85
N HIS A 213 -23.46 -10.01 9.00
CA HIS A 213 -23.17 -10.17 7.58
C HIS A 213 -23.43 -8.88 6.80
N LEU A 214 -24.54 -8.19 7.03
CA LEU A 214 -24.80 -6.87 6.46
C LEU A 214 -23.79 -5.83 6.94
N LYS A 215 -23.40 -5.84 8.23
CA LYS A 215 -22.32 -4.99 8.72
C LYS A 215 -20.99 -5.27 8.01
N ARG A 216 -20.73 -6.51 7.58
CA ARG A 216 -19.57 -6.82 6.72
C ARG A 216 -19.74 -6.20 5.33
N HIS A 217 -20.93 -6.22 4.74
CA HIS A 217 -21.19 -5.49 3.48
C HIS A 217 -20.93 -3.99 3.63
N ILE A 218 -21.40 -3.36 4.72
CA ILE A 218 -21.14 -1.94 5.03
C ILE A 218 -19.65 -1.67 5.21
N ASN A 219 -18.98 -2.48 6.05
CA ASN A 219 -17.60 -2.24 6.45
C ASN A 219 -16.58 -2.60 5.36
N LYS A 220 -16.97 -3.43 4.39
CA LYS A 220 -16.10 -3.84 3.29
C LYS A 220 -16.38 -3.11 1.97
N GLY A 221 -17.45 -2.32 1.87
CA GLY A 221 -17.86 -1.74 0.60
C GLY A 221 -18.22 -2.79 -0.47
N GLU A 222 -18.38 -4.06 -0.08
CA GLU A 222 -18.73 -5.18 -0.96
C GLU A 222 -20.25 -5.13 -1.26
N THR A 223 -20.67 -4.16 -2.07
CA THR A 223 -21.84 -4.31 -2.96
C THR A 223 -21.28 -4.53 -4.36
N GLU A 224 -21.17 -5.81 -4.70
CA GLU A 224 -20.90 -6.45 -6.00
C GLU A 224 -19.67 -6.01 -6.83
N ALA A 225 -18.57 -6.75 -6.62
CA ALA A 225 -17.77 -7.27 -7.73
C ALA A 225 -18.09 -8.76 -7.85
N SER A 226 -18.98 -9.08 -8.77
CA SER A 226 -19.20 -10.45 -9.27
C SER A 226 -18.74 -10.46 -10.73
N TYR A 227 -17.64 -11.14 -10.99
CA TYR A 227 -17.16 -11.37 -12.35
C TYR A 227 -18.21 -12.22 -13.10
N SER A 228 -18.90 -11.63 -14.08
CA SER A 228 -19.43 -12.34 -15.23
C SER A 228 -18.96 -11.59 -16.47
N GLY A 229 -17.95 -12.16 -17.14
CA GLY A 229 -17.54 -11.70 -18.45
C GLY A 229 -18.64 -12.01 -19.45
N THR A 230 -19.40 -10.98 -19.81
CA THR A 230 -20.13 -10.88 -21.06
C THR A 230 -20.09 -9.39 -21.45
N SER A 231 -19.39 -9.12 -22.53
CA SER A 231 -19.50 -7.89 -23.32
C SER A 231 -20.97 -7.61 -23.65
N ASP A 232 -21.29 -6.32 -23.74
CA ASP A 232 -22.57 -5.73 -24.15
C ASP A 232 -23.43 -5.21 -22.98
N THR A 233 -23.08 -4.00 -22.52
CA THR A 233 -24.04 -3.07 -21.91
C THR A 233 -24.06 -1.81 -22.76
N SER A 234 -25.20 -1.52 -23.37
CA SER A 234 -25.46 -0.32 -24.15
C SER A 234 -25.44 0.92 -23.25
N PHE A 235 -24.73 1.96 -23.71
CA PHE A 235 -24.70 3.30 -23.14
C PHE A 235 -26.11 3.87 -22.95
N GLU A 236 -26.45 4.28 -21.73
CA GLU A 236 -27.42 5.36 -21.53
C GLU A 236 -26.62 6.68 -21.48
N GLU A 237 -26.90 7.59 -22.41
CA GLU A 237 -26.43 8.97 -22.31
C GLU A 237 -26.92 9.60 -21.00
N PRO A 238 -26.14 10.47 -20.35
CA PRO A 238 -26.57 11.13 -19.13
C PRO A 238 -27.81 11.99 -19.40
N VAL A 239 -28.85 11.76 -18.61
CA VAL A 239 -30.09 12.55 -18.61
C VAL A 239 -29.74 14.04 -18.43
N PRO A 240 -30.27 14.96 -19.26
CA PRO A 240 -30.00 16.38 -19.11
C PRO A 240 -30.46 16.89 -17.74
N GLY A 241 -29.51 17.29 -16.87
CA GLY A 241 -29.81 17.92 -15.57
C GLY A 241 -29.16 17.34 -14.32
N GLN A 242 -28.27 16.35 -14.41
CA GLN A 242 -27.47 15.94 -13.24
C GLN A 242 -26.46 17.04 -12.86
N ALA A 243 -26.63 17.62 -11.68
CA ALA A 243 -25.78 18.70 -11.20
C ALA A 243 -24.40 18.16 -10.76
N TYR A 244 -23.36 18.52 -11.51
CA TYR A 244 -21.97 18.33 -11.11
C TYR A 244 -21.63 19.29 -9.95
N GLU A 245 -20.88 18.81 -8.95
CA GLU A 245 -20.24 19.69 -7.97
C GLU A 245 -18.88 20.12 -8.52
N ILE A 246 -18.64 21.43 -8.67
CA ILE A 246 -17.31 21.94 -8.99
C ILE A 246 -16.52 22.13 -7.71
N MET A 247 -15.39 21.45 -7.61
CA MET A 247 -14.46 21.60 -6.50
C MET A 247 -13.15 22.21 -6.99
N LYS A 248 -12.58 23.11 -6.18
CA LYS A 248 -11.35 23.83 -6.51
C LYS A 248 -10.24 23.44 -5.55
N GLU A 249 -9.13 22.94 -6.09
CA GLU A 249 -7.92 22.63 -5.33
C GLU A 249 -6.68 23.20 -6.03
N LEU A 250 -5.89 23.99 -5.29
CA LEU A 250 -4.70 24.66 -5.82
C LEU A 250 -4.99 25.43 -7.12
N GLY A 251 -6.11 26.16 -7.18
CA GLY A 251 -6.49 26.90 -8.38
C GLY A 251 -6.99 26.04 -9.55
N THR A 252 -7.01 24.71 -9.43
CA THR A 252 -7.53 23.77 -10.44
C THR A 252 -8.96 23.40 -10.10
N ASN A 253 -9.86 23.57 -11.07
CA ASN A 253 -11.28 23.21 -10.92
C ASN A 253 -11.48 21.78 -11.42
N VAL A 254 -12.25 20.96 -10.72
CA VAL A 254 -12.66 19.64 -11.23
C VAL A 254 -14.14 19.44 -10.95
N GLN A 255 -14.84 18.90 -11.94
CA GLN A 255 -16.20 18.42 -11.81
C GLN A 255 -16.18 17.09 -11.05
N LEU A 256 -17.11 16.97 -10.13
CA LEU A 256 -17.32 15.79 -9.31
C LEU A 256 -18.76 15.32 -9.45
N MET A 257 -18.95 14.02 -9.60
CA MET A 257 -20.27 13.42 -9.50
C MET A 257 -20.74 13.43 -8.03
N PRO A 258 -22.06 13.45 -7.77
CA PRO A 258 -22.60 13.46 -6.40
C PRO A 258 -22.13 12.30 -5.52
N ASN A 259 -21.76 11.17 -6.11
CA ASN A 259 -21.28 9.96 -5.43
C ASN A 259 -19.76 9.93 -5.17
N HIS A 260 -18.97 10.91 -5.66
CA HIS A 260 -17.50 10.87 -5.80
C HIS A 260 -16.70 10.35 -4.59
N SER A 261 -17.23 10.47 -3.37
CA SER A 261 -16.57 10.02 -2.15
C SER A 261 -16.54 8.49 -1.96
N THR A 262 -17.24 7.71 -2.79
CA THR A 262 -17.43 6.26 -2.59
C THR A 262 -16.58 5.43 -3.57
N PRO A 263 -15.45 4.82 -3.15
CA PRO A 263 -14.45 4.20 -4.02
C PRO A 263 -14.99 3.15 -5.00
N MET A 264 -15.98 2.35 -4.56
CA MET A 264 -16.47 1.19 -5.31
C MET A 264 -17.81 1.45 -6.04
N LYS A 265 -18.40 2.65 -5.92
CA LYS A 265 -19.71 2.99 -6.50
C LYS A 265 -19.65 4.18 -7.47
N THR A 266 -18.46 4.61 -7.89
CA THR A 266 -18.32 5.80 -8.72
C THR A 266 -17.48 5.55 -9.95
N ASP A 267 -17.95 6.12 -11.05
CA ASP A 267 -17.22 6.28 -12.30
C ASP A 267 -16.12 7.36 -12.21
N THR A 268 -16.01 8.05 -11.07
CA THR A 268 -15.36 9.36 -10.92
C THR A 268 -14.92 9.60 -9.47
N TYR A 269 -14.03 8.75 -8.96
CA TYR A 269 -13.62 8.81 -7.54
C TYR A 269 -12.84 10.08 -7.19
N PHE A 270 -13.18 10.69 -6.07
CA PHE A 270 -12.42 11.79 -5.49
C PHE A 270 -12.43 11.77 -3.97
N ASN A 271 -11.26 11.91 -3.35
CA ASN A 271 -11.13 12.00 -1.90
C ASN A 271 -10.45 13.30 -1.46
N ARG A 272 -11.20 14.14 -0.74
CA ARG A 272 -10.71 15.39 -0.12
C ARG A 272 -9.58 15.13 0.88
N LYS A 273 -9.60 13.97 1.57
CA LYS A 273 -8.58 13.62 2.57
C LYS A 273 -7.20 13.31 1.96
N MET A 274 -7.14 13.08 0.64
CA MET A 274 -5.89 12.85 -0.09
C MET A 274 -5.19 14.15 -0.53
N LYS A 275 -5.71 15.33 -0.15
CA LYS A 275 -5.08 16.62 -0.47
C LYS A 275 -3.61 16.68 -0.05
N THR A 276 -3.28 16.24 1.16
CA THR A 276 -1.88 16.20 1.65
C THR A 276 -1.02 15.26 0.80
N ASN A 277 -1.56 14.13 0.32
CA ASN A 277 -0.86 13.22 -0.59
C ASN A 277 -0.54 13.95 -1.91
N ARG A 278 -1.56 14.53 -2.56
CA ARG A 278 -1.41 15.26 -3.83
C ARG A 278 -0.38 16.38 -3.74
N GLN A 279 -0.39 17.15 -2.65
CA GLN A 279 0.57 18.22 -2.42
C GLN A 279 2.01 17.71 -2.22
N LEU A 280 2.20 16.58 -1.52
CA LEU A 280 3.52 15.96 -1.38
C LEU A 280 4.04 15.43 -2.73
N VAL A 281 3.19 14.77 -3.51
CA VAL A 281 3.51 14.25 -4.85
C VAL A 281 3.82 15.39 -5.82
N PHE A 282 3.04 16.48 -5.79
CA PHE A 282 3.32 17.69 -6.55
C PHE A 282 4.69 18.26 -6.20
N CYS A 283 4.99 18.42 -4.91
CA CYS A 283 6.28 18.97 -4.47
C CYS A 283 7.45 18.08 -4.91
N SER A 284 7.31 16.75 -4.89
CA SER A 284 8.38 15.87 -5.38
C SER A 284 8.58 15.98 -6.90
N LEU A 285 7.52 16.16 -7.68
CA LEU A 285 7.63 16.40 -9.11
C LEU A 285 8.26 17.77 -9.40
N ALA A 286 7.83 18.84 -8.70
CA ALA A 286 8.40 20.17 -8.85
C ALA A 286 9.91 20.18 -8.60
N VAL A 287 10.38 19.45 -7.58
CA VAL A 287 11.84 19.31 -7.32
C VAL A 287 12.56 18.59 -8.46
N LEU A 288 11.95 17.57 -9.07
CA LEU A 288 12.55 16.90 -10.25
C LEU A 288 12.57 17.82 -11.47
N ALA A 289 11.52 18.63 -11.67
CA ALA A 289 11.40 19.58 -12.78
C ALA A 289 12.46 20.70 -12.71
N GLU A 290 12.92 21.05 -11.51
CA GLU A 290 14.08 21.95 -11.31
C GLU A 290 15.42 21.28 -11.66
N GLU A 291 15.52 19.95 -11.55
CA GLU A 291 16.73 19.20 -11.90
C GLU A 291 16.84 18.97 -13.41
N ARG A 292 15.70 18.75 -14.09
CA ARG A 292 15.61 18.52 -15.54
C ARG A 292 14.25 18.96 -16.08
N SER A 293 14.26 19.50 -17.30
CA SER A 293 13.05 19.84 -18.05
C SER A 293 13.30 19.75 -19.57
N PRO A 294 12.28 19.37 -20.38
CA PRO A 294 10.96 18.87 -19.96
C PRO A 294 11.00 17.42 -19.44
N LEU A 295 10.06 17.05 -18.57
CA LEU A 295 9.91 15.70 -18.02
C LEU A 295 8.68 14.98 -18.58
N GLU A 296 8.83 13.72 -18.94
CA GLU A 296 7.67 12.86 -19.25
C GLU A 296 7.06 12.33 -17.95
N CYS A 297 5.81 12.72 -17.65
CA CYS A 297 5.14 12.46 -16.38
C CYS A 297 3.87 11.65 -16.58
N LEU A 298 3.71 10.57 -15.81
CA LEU A 298 2.53 9.70 -15.82
C LEU A 298 1.75 9.81 -14.51
N ASP A 299 0.51 10.26 -14.62
CA ASP A 299 -0.55 10.01 -13.64
C ASP A 299 -1.30 8.73 -14.04
N ALA A 300 -0.90 7.59 -13.46
CA ALA A 300 -1.33 6.27 -13.95
C ALA A 300 -2.81 5.95 -13.65
N PHE A 301 -3.38 6.62 -12.64
CA PHE A 301 -4.76 6.43 -12.15
C PHE A 301 -5.43 7.80 -11.97
N GLY A 302 -5.83 8.40 -13.08
CA GLY A 302 -6.31 9.78 -13.12
C GLY A 302 -7.60 9.99 -12.33
N ALA A 303 -8.56 9.08 -12.38
CA ALA A 303 -9.93 9.25 -11.87
C ALA A 303 -10.57 10.58 -12.35
N THR A 304 -10.48 11.66 -11.57
CA THR A 304 -10.92 13.00 -12.00
C THR A 304 -9.88 13.78 -12.82
N GLY A 305 -8.64 13.33 -12.83
CA GLY A 305 -7.49 13.99 -13.43
C GLY A 305 -6.87 15.08 -12.55
N ILE A 306 -7.37 15.30 -11.33
CA ILE A 306 -6.96 16.43 -10.48
C ILE A 306 -5.44 16.55 -10.29
N MET A 307 -4.74 15.42 -10.17
CA MET A 307 -3.29 15.41 -9.95
C MET A 307 -2.55 15.83 -11.22
N GLY A 308 -2.75 15.12 -12.34
CA GLY A 308 -2.14 15.49 -13.61
C GLY A 308 -2.49 16.91 -14.08
N LEU A 309 -3.74 17.36 -13.86
CA LEU A 309 -4.16 18.73 -14.17
C LEU A 309 -3.40 19.77 -13.33
N GLN A 310 -3.16 19.52 -12.04
CA GLN A 310 -2.34 20.39 -11.20
C GLN A 310 -0.89 20.45 -11.72
N TRP A 311 -0.32 19.31 -12.13
CA TRP A 311 1.04 19.27 -12.69
C TRP A 311 1.13 20.13 -13.94
N ALA A 312 0.25 19.90 -14.91
CA ALA A 312 0.22 20.66 -16.16
C ALA A 312 0.02 22.14 -15.88
N LYS A 313 -0.95 22.50 -15.03
CA LYS A 313 -1.32 23.89 -14.76
C LYS A 313 -0.20 24.71 -14.11
N HIS A 314 0.58 24.13 -13.20
CA HIS A 314 1.54 24.88 -12.37
C HIS A 314 3.00 24.70 -12.76
N LEU A 315 3.34 23.60 -13.45
CA LEU A 315 4.71 23.33 -13.90
C LEU A 315 4.91 23.66 -15.38
N HIS A 316 3.83 23.88 -16.12
CA HIS A 316 3.84 24.32 -17.52
C HIS A 316 4.80 23.51 -18.41
N SER A 317 5.58 24.18 -19.26
CA SER A 317 6.58 23.60 -20.16
C SER A 317 7.67 22.74 -19.49
N ALA A 318 7.74 22.71 -18.15
CA ALA A 318 8.68 21.83 -17.46
C ALA A 318 8.23 20.36 -17.47
N VAL A 319 6.95 20.06 -17.76
CA VAL A 319 6.39 18.72 -17.72
C VAL A 319 5.47 18.45 -18.92
N ASN A 320 5.64 17.28 -19.53
CA ASN A 320 4.68 16.68 -20.45
C ASN A 320 3.86 15.68 -19.65
N VAL A 321 2.54 15.91 -19.53
CA VAL A 321 1.68 15.14 -18.62
C VAL A 321 0.79 14.19 -19.40
N THR A 322 0.90 12.91 -19.08
CA THR A 322 -0.07 11.88 -19.46
C THR A 322 -0.95 11.55 -18.25
N ILE A 323 -2.26 11.66 -18.43
CA ILE A 323 -3.27 11.19 -17.46
C ILE A 323 -3.95 9.94 -18.01
N ASN A 324 -3.85 8.84 -17.28
CA ASN A 324 -4.39 7.56 -17.69
C ASN A 324 -5.51 7.08 -16.75
N ASP A 325 -6.57 6.52 -17.30
CA ASP A 325 -7.53 5.72 -16.52
C ASP A 325 -8.06 4.55 -17.37
N ILE A 326 -8.43 3.45 -16.74
CA ILE A 326 -9.01 2.30 -17.46
C ILE A 326 -10.51 2.51 -17.72
N ASN A 327 -11.20 3.27 -16.86
CA ASN A 327 -12.62 3.54 -16.97
C ASN A 327 -12.86 4.67 -17.99
N GLU A 328 -13.68 4.40 -19.00
CA GLU A 328 -14.06 5.37 -20.02
C GLU A 328 -14.75 6.61 -19.45
N ALA A 329 -15.55 6.43 -18.39
CA ALA A 329 -16.23 7.54 -17.74
C ALA A 329 -15.25 8.49 -17.02
N CYS A 330 -14.21 7.96 -16.36
CA CYS A 330 -13.09 8.75 -15.84
C CYS A 330 -12.42 9.51 -16.99
N VAL A 331 -12.10 8.85 -18.10
CA VAL A 331 -11.43 9.45 -19.26
C VAL A 331 -12.22 10.59 -19.86
N ARG A 332 -13.55 10.45 -20.04
CA ARG A 332 -14.42 11.54 -20.50
C ARG A 332 -14.38 12.72 -19.54
N MET A 333 -14.49 12.47 -18.24
CA MET A 333 -14.48 13.54 -17.24
C MET A 333 -13.10 14.21 -17.11
N ILE A 334 -12.00 13.47 -17.29
CA ILE A 334 -10.65 14.05 -17.36
C ILE A 334 -10.56 15.04 -18.51
N LYS A 335 -11.07 14.68 -19.70
CA LYS A 335 -11.12 15.57 -20.87
C LYS A 335 -11.95 16.82 -20.57
N GLU A 336 -13.16 16.67 -20.05
CA GLU A 336 -14.02 17.80 -19.64
C GLU A 336 -13.34 18.70 -18.60
N ASN A 337 -12.62 18.13 -17.64
CA ASN A 337 -11.85 18.87 -16.65
C ASN A 337 -10.61 19.57 -17.25
N CYS A 338 -10.02 19.06 -18.33
CA CYS A 338 -8.98 19.76 -19.09
C CYS A 338 -9.58 21.06 -19.68
N HIS A 339 -10.70 20.96 -20.40
CA HIS A 339 -11.39 22.12 -20.98
C HIS A 339 -11.83 23.13 -19.91
N LEU A 340 -12.33 22.66 -18.76
CA LEU A 340 -12.71 23.50 -17.61
C LEU A 340 -11.55 24.34 -17.05
N ASN A 341 -10.31 23.88 -17.22
CA ASN A 341 -9.11 24.57 -16.76
C ASN A 341 -8.35 25.30 -17.87
N HIS A 342 -8.91 25.36 -19.09
CA HIS A 342 -8.24 25.91 -20.28
C HIS A 342 -6.91 25.20 -20.59
N ILE A 343 -6.89 23.88 -20.43
CA ILE A 343 -5.77 23.00 -20.77
C ILE A 343 -6.14 22.27 -22.06
N HIS A 344 -5.26 22.29 -23.06
CA HIS A 344 -5.53 21.66 -24.36
C HIS A 344 -5.17 20.18 -24.34
N LEU A 345 -5.91 19.39 -25.12
CA LEU A 345 -5.63 17.98 -25.30
C LEU A 345 -4.67 17.77 -26.47
N GLU A 346 -3.73 16.84 -26.32
CA GLU A 346 -2.85 16.44 -27.42
C GLU A 346 -3.68 15.86 -28.58
N GLY A 347 -3.53 16.45 -29.77
CA GLY A 347 -4.28 16.06 -30.98
C GLY A 347 -5.51 16.94 -31.32
N GLU A 348 -5.88 17.91 -30.48
CA GLU A 348 -6.87 18.93 -30.86
C GLU A 348 -6.23 19.98 -31.80
N GLN A 349 -6.77 20.15 -33.01
CA GLN A 349 -6.35 21.22 -33.92
C GLN A 349 -6.84 22.56 -33.38
N THR A 350 -5.94 23.54 -33.25
CA THR A 350 -6.31 24.92 -32.94
C THR A 350 -5.95 25.81 -34.13
N GLU A 351 -6.96 26.52 -34.65
CA GLU A 351 -6.77 27.72 -35.46
C GLU A 351 -6.42 28.86 -34.48
N ASP A 352 -5.22 29.43 -34.62
CA ASP A 352 -4.72 30.65 -33.98
C ASP A 352 -4.88 30.81 -32.44
N SER A 353 -3.80 30.59 -31.69
CA SER A 353 -3.48 31.45 -30.53
C SER A 353 -2.00 31.40 -30.12
N ASP A 354 -1.44 32.58 -29.90
CA ASP A 354 -0.01 32.88 -29.69
C ASP A 354 0.44 32.69 -28.22
N THR A 355 -0.19 31.77 -27.48
CA THR A 355 0.15 31.47 -26.08
C THR A 355 0.77 30.07 -25.96
N PRO A 356 1.78 29.86 -25.09
CA PRO A 356 2.37 28.55 -24.88
C PRO A 356 1.32 27.65 -24.19
N ILE A 357 0.66 26.83 -25.00
CA ILE A 357 -0.41 25.94 -24.60
C ILE A 357 0.20 24.73 -23.88
N ASN A 358 -0.17 24.53 -22.61
CA ASN A 358 0.11 23.27 -21.92
C ASN A 358 -0.77 22.18 -22.52
N THR A 359 -0.17 21.23 -23.22
CA THR A 359 -0.84 20.06 -23.77
C THR A 359 -0.83 18.92 -22.77
N VAL A 360 -1.99 18.31 -22.52
CA VAL A 360 -2.13 17.10 -21.71
C VAL A 360 -2.59 15.96 -22.60
N GLU A 361 -1.93 14.82 -22.47
CA GLU A 361 -2.34 13.59 -23.12
C GLU A 361 -3.26 12.81 -22.18
N VAL A 362 -4.41 12.35 -22.70
CA VAL A 362 -5.35 11.52 -21.93
C VAL A 362 -5.49 10.16 -22.59
N THR A 363 -5.13 9.10 -21.87
CA THR A 363 -5.13 7.72 -22.38
C THR A 363 -6.13 6.83 -21.66
N GLN A 364 -6.71 5.88 -22.39
CA GLN A 364 -7.59 4.85 -21.83
C GLN A 364 -6.93 3.48 -21.92
N MET A 365 -6.09 3.12 -20.95
CA MET A 365 -5.34 1.86 -20.97
C MET A 365 -5.17 1.28 -19.56
N ASP A 366 -4.92 -0.03 -19.49
CA ASP A 366 -4.36 -0.61 -18.27
C ASP A 366 -2.98 0.00 -17.99
N ALA A 367 -2.78 0.49 -16.76
CA ALA A 367 -1.55 1.17 -16.36
C ALA A 367 -0.29 0.32 -16.60
N ASN A 368 -0.37 -1.02 -16.44
CA ASN A 368 0.76 -1.90 -16.74
C ASN A 368 1.11 -1.85 -18.23
N VAL A 369 0.11 -1.87 -19.11
CA VAL A 369 0.34 -1.83 -20.56
C VAL A 369 1.01 -0.53 -20.94
N LEU A 370 0.48 0.61 -20.47
CA LEU A 370 1.03 1.92 -20.78
C LEU A 370 2.49 2.07 -20.35
N MET A 371 2.83 1.61 -19.14
CA MET A 371 4.21 1.62 -18.63
C MET A 371 5.15 0.68 -19.40
N HIS A 372 4.64 -0.36 -20.07
CA HIS A 372 5.44 -1.21 -20.95
C HIS A 372 5.63 -0.62 -22.35
N LEU A 373 4.69 0.21 -22.84
CA LEU A 373 4.75 0.79 -24.18
C LEU A 373 5.74 1.95 -24.27
N ARG A 374 5.89 2.76 -23.21
CA ARG A 374 6.82 3.89 -23.21
C ARG A 374 7.45 4.16 -21.85
N ALA A 375 8.53 4.92 -21.88
CA ALA A 375 9.33 5.29 -20.72
C ALA A 375 8.96 6.68 -20.21
N PHE A 376 8.89 6.83 -18.88
CA PHE A 376 8.60 8.10 -18.19
C PHE A 376 9.74 8.50 -17.24
N ASP A 377 9.88 9.79 -16.97
CA ASP A 377 10.78 10.34 -15.96
C ASP A 377 10.11 10.37 -14.58
N TYR A 378 8.81 10.58 -14.53
CA TYR A 378 8.03 10.59 -13.29
C TYR A 378 6.81 9.69 -13.43
N ILE A 379 6.65 8.72 -12.53
CA ILE A 379 5.49 7.81 -12.50
C ILE A 379 4.83 7.92 -11.14
N HIS A 380 3.53 8.24 -11.12
CA HIS A 380 2.72 8.17 -9.90
C HIS A 380 1.73 7.00 -9.96
N LEU A 381 1.75 6.16 -8.93
CA LEU A 381 0.84 5.03 -8.75
C LEU A 381 -0.03 5.29 -7.51
N ASP A 382 -1.32 5.56 -7.69
CA ASP A 382 -2.34 5.66 -6.63
C ASP A 382 -3.57 4.77 -6.93
N PRO A 383 -3.41 3.45 -7.02
CA PRO A 383 -4.54 2.54 -7.15
C PRO A 383 -5.32 2.40 -5.84
N PHE A 384 -6.55 1.91 -5.94
CA PHE A 384 -7.30 1.49 -4.77
C PHE A 384 -6.64 0.27 -4.11
N GLY A 385 -6.35 0.39 -2.81
CA GLY A 385 -5.73 -0.68 -2.03
C GLY A 385 -4.22 -0.72 -2.18
N THR A 386 -3.71 -1.70 -2.95
CA THR A 386 -2.26 -1.99 -3.02
C THR A 386 -1.66 -1.63 -4.37
N SER A 387 -0.45 -1.08 -4.36
CA SER A 387 0.32 -0.74 -5.56
C SER A 387 1.24 -1.83 -6.06
N VAL A 388 1.34 -2.95 -5.33
CA VAL A 388 2.30 -4.03 -5.66
C VAL A 388 2.13 -4.55 -7.09
N ASN A 389 0.89 -4.64 -7.56
CA ASN A 389 0.55 -5.20 -8.88
C ASN A 389 1.13 -4.42 -10.06
N TYR A 390 1.55 -3.16 -9.83
CA TYR A 390 2.02 -2.24 -10.87
C TYR A 390 3.54 -1.97 -10.79
N LEU A 391 4.20 -2.46 -9.73
CA LEU A 391 5.62 -2.16 -9.49
C LEU A 391 6.52 -2.73 -10.59
N ASP A 392 6.29 -3.97 -11.03
CA ASP A 392 7.12 -4.59 -12.06
C ASP A 392 7.06 -3.82 -13.39
N ALA A 393 5.87 -3.35 -13.77
CA ALA A 393 5.69 -2.54 -14.97
C ALA A 393 6.39 -1.18 -14.84
N ALA A 394 6.20 -0.49 -13.71
CA ALA A 394 6.84 0.80 -13.45
C ALA A 394 8.37 0.72 -13.54
N PHE A 395 8.99 -0.28 -12.91
CA PHE A 395 10.45 -0.41 -12.91
C PHE A 395 11.03 -0.97 -14.21
N ARG A 396 10.24 -1.49 -15.14
CA ARG A 396 10.75 -2.02 -16.40
C ARG A 396 11.29 -0.90 -17.29
N ASN A 397 10.50 0.15 -17.53
CA ASN A 397 10.82 1.23 -18.47
C ASN A 397 11.06 2.61 -17.86
N VAL A 398 10.93 2.80 -16.54
CA VAL A 398 11.29 4.08 -15.90
C VAL A 398 12.73 4.49 -16.27
N ARG A 399 12.91 5.78 -16.59
CA ARG A 399 14.20 6.35 -17.01
C ARG A 399 15.18 6.40 -15.84
N ASN A 400 16.47 6.44 -16.18
CA ASN A 400 17.52 6.57 -15.17
C ASN A 400 17.40 7.92 -14.45
N LEU A 401 17.46 7.89 -13.12
CA LEU A 401 17.24 9.03 -12.24
C LEU A 401 15.82 9.61 -12.32
N GLY A 402 14.89 8.87 -12.93
CA GLY A 402 13.47 9.12 -12.80
C GLY A 402 12.97 8.84 -11.38
N ILE A 403 11.77 9.32 -11.08
CA ILE A 403 11.11 9.13 -9.80
C ILE A 403 9.87 8.25 -9.96
N VAL A 404 9.74 7.27 -9.06
CA VAL A 404 8.50 6.50 -8.90
C VAL A 404 7.90 6.86 -7.56
N SER A 405 6.68 7.39 -7.60
CA SER A 405 5.88 7.75 -6.45
C SER A 405 4.75 6.73 -6.28
N VAL A 406 4.70 6.07 -5.13
CA VAL A 406 3.77 4.97 -4.85
C VAL A 406 2.93 5.30 -3.63
N THR A 407 1.62 5.33 -3.81
CA THR A 407 0.65 5.43 -2.72
C THR A 407 0.03 4.05 -2.46
N SER A 408 -0.20 3.70 -1.20
CA SER A 408 -0.93 2.50 -0.81
C SER A 408 -1.93 2.82 0.30
N THR A 409 -3.15 2.31 0.16
CA THR A 409 -4.29 2.55 1.05
C THR A 409 -4.79 1.26 1.71
N ASP A 410 -4.12 0.12 1.48
CA ASP A 410 -4.45 -1.20 2.03
C ASP A 410 -4.05 -1.37 3.50
N THR A 411 -4.62 -0.54 4.37
CA THR A 411 -4.35 -0.52 5.83
C THR A 411 -4.49 -1.89 6.53
N GLY A 412 -5.31 -2.81 5.97
CA GLY A 412 -5.46 -4.17 6.47
C GLY A 412 -4.16 -5.00 6.38
N SER A 413 -3.48 -4.93 5.23
CA SER A 413 -2.19 -5.59 5.03
C SER A 413 -1.08 -4.81 5.74
N LEU A 414 -1.01 -3.50 5.49
CA LEU A 414 0.07 -2.64 5.98
C LEU A 414 0.20 -2.68 7.52
N TYR A 415 -0.92 -2.73 8.24
CA TYR A 415 -0.93 -2.64 9.70
C TYR A 415 -1.24 -3.98 10.39
N SER A 416 -0.78 -5.09 9.79
CA SER A 416 -0.82 -6.44 10.40
C SER A 416 -2.21 -6.89 10.85
N LYS A 417 -3.28 -6.50 10.13
CA LYS A 417 -4.63 -7.05 10.36
C LYS A 417 -4.85 -8.34 9.55
N SER A 418 -4.24 -8.44 8.37
CA SER A 418 -4.36 -9.60 7.48
C SER A 418 -2.99 -10.10 7.05
N LEU A 419 -2.38 -10.94 7.89
CA LEU A 419 -1.00 -11.43 7.69
C LEU A 419 -0.83 -12.23 6.39
N ASN A 420 -1.81 -13.04 6.00
CA ASN A 420 -1.75 -13.80 4.74
C ASN A 420 -1.73 -12.87 3.52
N VAL A 421 -2.48 -11.76 3.55
CA VAL A 421 -2.48 -10.75 2.46
C VAL A 421 -1.13 -10.04 2.43
N THR A 422 -0.61 -9.70 3.60
CA THR A 422 0.71 -9.08 3.76
C THR A 422 1.81 -9.93 3.16
N LEU A 423 1.80 -11.24 3.46
CA LEU A 423 2.76 -12.18 2.90
C LEU A 423 2.62 -12.31 1.38
N ARG A 424 1.40 -12.36 0.84
CA ARG A 424 1.19 -12.44 -0.61
C ARG A 424 1.61 -11.18 -1.37
N HIS A 425 1.24 -10.00 -0.88
CA HIS A 425 1.51 -8.75 -1.58
C HIS A 425 2.94 -8.25 -1.33
N TYR A 426 3.41 -8.32 -0.09
CA TYR A 426 4.70 -7.73 0.28
C TYR A 426 5.79 -8.76 0.56
N GLY A 427 5.51 -10.07 0.52
CA GLY A 427 6.54 -11.09 0.78
C GLY A 427 7.18 -10.96 2.17
N CYS A 428 6.49 -10.36 3.13
CA CYS A 428 7.03 -10.04 4.46
C CYS A 428 6.23 -10.74 5.55
N GLN A 429 6.95 -11.35 6.48
CA GLN A 429 6.37 -11.86 7.73
C GLN A 429 6.50 -10.78 8.80
N ILE A 430 5.36 -10.35 9.35
CA ILE A 430 5.31 -9.29 10.36
C ILE A 430 4.38 -9.68 11.52
N VAL A 431 4.52 -8.98 12.64
CA VAL A 431 3.63 -9.07 13.81
C VAL A 431 3.17 -7.67 14.19
N ARG A 432 2.14 -7.58 15.04
CA ARG A 432 1.70 -6.28 15.58
C ARG A 432 2.79 -5.72 16.50
N THR A 433 3.17 -4.47 16.25
CA THR A 433 4.22 -3.73 16.98
C THR A 433 3.74 -2.31 17.23
N GLU A 434 4.33 -1.59 18.18
CA GLU A 434 4.00 -0.18 18.44
C GLU A 434 4.49 0.75 17.32
N TYR A 435 5.54 0.36 16.60
CA TYR A 435 6.11 1.07 15.47
C TYR A 435 5.56 0.62 14.10
N TYR A 436 4.34 0.06 14.09
CA TYR A 436 3.74 -0.59 12.91
C TYR A 436 3.66 0.31 11.67
N ARG A 437 3.55 1.63 11.82
CA ARG A 437 3.49 2.54 10.66
C ARG A 437 4.84 2.65 9.94
N GLU A 438 5.93 2.73 10.69
CA GLU A 438 7.28 2.69 10.09
C GLU A 438 7.61 1.29 9.57
N LEU A 439 7.17 0.24 10.27
CA LEU A 439 7.30 -1.14 9.80
C LEU A 439 6.63 -1.31 8.43
N ALA A 440 5.42 -0.77 8.26
CA ALA A 440 4.70 -0.76 6.99
C ALA A 440 5.46 0.01 5.90
N ALA A 441 6.00 1.19 6.21
CA ALA A 441 6.79 1.97 5.25
C ALA A 441 8.01 1.19 4.76
N ARG A 442 8.76 0.57 5.67
CA ARG A 442 9.94 -0.25 5.34
C ARG A 442 9.58 -1.51 4.56
N MET A 443 8.40 -2.09 4.80
CA MET A 443 7.88 -3.22 4.04
C MET A 443 7.53 -2.83 2.60
N VAL A 444 6.85 -1.71 2.39
CA VAL A 444 6.51 -1.19 1.06
C VAL A 444 7.78 -0.86 0.28
N VAL A 445 8.74 -0.17 0.90
CA VAL A 445 10.05 0.11 0.30
C VAL A 445 10.78 -1.19 -0.05
N ALA A 446 10.71 -2.24 0.78
CA ALA A 446 11.30 -3.54 0.47
C ALA A 446 10.70 -4.18 -0.79
N SER A 447 9.38 -4.07 -0.98
CA SER A 447 8.73 -4.54 -2.21
C SER A 447 9.16 -3.75 -3.44
N ILE A 448 9.25 -2.43 -3.32
CA ILE A 448 9.72 -1.53 -4.38
C ILE A 448 11.18 -1.88 -4.76
N ALA A 449 12.06 -2.04 -3.77
CA ALA A 449 13.45 -2.42 -3.96
C ALA A 449 13.59 -3.77 -4.68
N ARG A 450 12.79 -4.79 -4.31
CA ARG A 450 12.78 -6.08 -5.00
C ARG A 450 12.33 -5.97 -6.45
N ALA A 451 11.29 -5.18 -6.73
CA ALA A 451 10.80 -4.96 -8.09
C ALA A 451 11.83 -4.24 -8.97
N ALA A 452 12.48 -3.20 -8.43
CA ALA A 452 13.57 -2.49 -9.11
C ALA A 452 14.77 -3.42 -9.39
N ALA A 453 15.19 -4.21 -8.39
CA ALA A 453 16.35 -5.09 -8.51
C ALA A 453 16.17 -6.15 -9.60
N ARG A 454 14.96 -6.72 -9.77
CA ARG A 454 14.63 -7.63 -10.89
C ARG A 454 14.87 -7.02 -12.28
N CYS A 455 14.91 -5.70 -12.36
CA CYS A 455 15.12 -4.96 -13.59
C CYS A 455 16.54 -4.37 -13.72
N ASN A 456 17.51 -4.85 -12.93
CA ASN A 456 18.87 -4.28 -12.83
C ASN A 456 18.87 -2.78 -12.52
N LYS A 457 17.98 -2.36 -11.61
CA LYS A 457 17.87 -1.00 -11.11
C LYS A 457 17.93 -0.99 -9.58
N GLY A 458 18.68 -0.04 -9.03
CA GLY A 458 18.64 0.32 -7.62
C GLY A 458 17.64 1.42 -7.32
N ILE A 459 17.42 1.67 -6.02
CA ILE A 459 16.58 2.77 -5.55
C ILE A 459 17.28 3.62 -4.49
N GLU A 460 16.98 4.90 -4.50
CA GLU A 460 17.23 5.84 -3.41
C GLU A 460 15.88 6.32 -2.87
N VAL A 461 15.64 6.16 -1.57
CA VAL A 461 14.39 6.62 -0.94
C VAL A 461 14.48 8.12 -0.69
N LEU A 462 13.57 8.88 -1.30
CA LEU A 462 13.51 10.34 -1.15
C LEU A 462 12.64 10.73 0.04
N LEU A 463 11.48 10.08 0.17
CA LEU A 463 10.61 10.21 1.34
C LEU A 463 9.70 8.98 1.50
N ALA A 464 9.36 8.66 2.74
CA ALA A 464 8.28 7.74 3.08
C ALA A 464 7.39 8.36 4.16
N VAL A 465 6.10 8.51 3.87
CA VAL A 465 5.12 9.17 4.75
C VAL A 465 3.95 8.23 4.99
N ALA A 466 3.67 7.88 6.25
CA ALA A 466 2.49 7.10 6.62
C ALA A 466 1.56 7.93 7.50
N LEU A 467 0.43 8.34 6.93
CA LEU A 467 -0.66 9.04 7.62
C LEU A 467 -1.87 8.11 7.77
N GLU A 468 -2.93 8.59 8.40
CA GLU A 468 -4.13 7.79 8.67
C GLU A 468 -4.76 7.21 7.39
N HIS A 469 -4.71 7.95 6.28
CA HIS A 469 -5.43 7.61 5.05
C HIS A 469 -4.57 6.93 3.99
N PHE A 470 -3.25 7.11 4.03
CA PHE A 470 -2.36 6.61 2.99
C PHE A 470 -0.93 6.40 3.51
N LEU A 471 -0.22 5.54 2.82
CA LEU A 471 1.22 5.38 2.89
C LEU A 471 1.81 5.78 1.53
N LEU A 472 2.62 6.83 1.50
CA LEU A 472 3.29 7.35 0.31
C LEU A 472 4.78 7.04 0.41
N VAL A 473 5.35 6.47 -0.65
CA VAL A 473 6.79 6.26 -0.81
C VAL A 473 7.22 6.87 -2.15
N VAL A 474 8.24 7.72 -2.12
CA VAL A 474 8.83 8.31 -3.32
C VAL A 474 10.28 7.88 -3.41
N VAL A 475 10.65 7.27 -4.53
CA VAL A 475 12.01 6.76 -4.78
C VAL A 475 12.58 7.30 -6.07
N ARG A 476 13.88 7.55 -6.08
CA ARG A 476 14.68 7.81 -7.29
C ARG A 476 15.28 6.51 -7.78
N VAL A 477 15.28 6.33 -9.09
CA VAL A 477 15.75 5.10 -9.74
C VAL A 477 17.20 5.25 -10.19
N LEU A 478 18.04 4.27 -9.85
CA LEU A 478 19.45 4.23 -10.23
C LEU A 478 19.70 3.04 -11.16
N ARG A 479 20.02 3.29 -12.43
CA ARG A 479 20.21 2.20 -13.41
C ARG A 479 21.57 1.52 -13.21
N GLY A 480 21.56 0.18 -13.27
CA GLY A 480 22.77 -0.63 -13.32
C GLY A 480 22.74 -1.79 -12.31
N PRO A 481 23.40 -2.92 -12.64
CA PRO A 481 23.42 -4.10 -11.78
C PRO A 481 24.06 -3.80 -10.41
N THR A 482 25.16 -3.04 -10.37
CA THR A 482 25.79 -2.63 -9.10
C THR A 482 24.83 -1.86 -8.19
N GLN A 483 24.01 -0.97 -8.77
CA GLN A 483 23.01 -0.22 -8.01
C GLN A 483 21.88 -1.12 -7.49
N ALA A 484 21.49 -2.13 -8.28
CA ALA A 484 20.55 -3.16 -7.87
C ALA A 484 21.11 -4.00 -6.71
N ASP A 485 22.38 -4.40 -6.77
CA ASP A 485 23.04 -5.17 -5.71
C ASP A 485 23.14 -4.37 -4.40
N GLU A 486 23.55 -3.10 -4.46
CA GLU A 486 23.60 -2.22 -3.29
C GLU A 486 22.22 -1.99 -2.67
N THR A 487 21.18 -1.94 -3.51
CA THR A 487 19.79 -1.86 -3.06
C THR A 487 19.35 -3.15 -2.38
N ALA A 488 19.67 -4.30 -2.96
CA ALA A 488 19.33 -5.61 -2.40
C ALA A 488 20.02 -5.85 -1.04
N LYS A 489 21.28 -5.39 -0.85
CA LYS A 489 22.00 -5.47 0.43
C LYS A 489 21.31 -4.72 1.59
N LYS A 490 20.43 -3.77 1.29
CA LYS A 490 19.63 -3.02 2.28
C LYS A 490 18.34 -3.73 2.66
N LEU A 491 17.99 -4.85 2.00
CA LEU A 491 16.88 -5.73 2.40
C LEU A 491 17.37 -6.65 3.52
N ARG A 492 16.89 -6.43 4.74
CA ARG A 492 17.36 -7.14 5.93
C ARG A 492 16.20 -7.60 6.79
N GLN A 493 16.44 -8.68 7.51
CA GLN A 493 15.54 -9.17 8.53
C GLN A 493 15.70 -8.34 9.80
N LEU A 494 14.61 -8.11 10.51
CA LEU A 494 14.56 -7.37 11.77
C LEU A 494 14.26 -8.34 12.90
N LEU A 495 15.21 -8.51 13.82
CA LEU A 495 14.97 -9.25 15.04
C LEU A 495 14.30 -8.32 16.05
N HIS A 496 13.14 -8.72 16.55
CA HIS A 496 12.31 -7.93 17.46
C HIS A 496 12.02 -8.70 18.75
N CYS A 497 12.34 -8.13 19.91
CA CYS A 497 11.93 -8.67 21.20
C CYS A 497 10.46 -8.31 21.49
N GLN A 498 9.60 -9.31 21.58
CA GLN A 498 8.16 -9.12 21.84
C GLN A 498 7.86 -8.63 23.27
N TRP A 499 8.84 -8.73 24.16
CA TRP A 499 8.68 -8.32 25.56
C TRP A 499 9.00 -6.84 25.77
N CYS A 500 10.20 -6.40 25.37
CA CYS A 500 10.67 -5.05 25.62
C CYS A 500 10.61 -4.12 24.40
N GLU A 501 10.38 -4.68 23.20
CA GLU A 501 10.36 -3.99 21.90
C GLU A 501 11.70 -3.48 21.38
N GLU A 502 12.79 -3.91 22.02
CA GLU A 502 14.13 -3.76 21.46
C GLU A 502 14.22 -4.52 20.14
N ARG A 503 14.96 -3.95 19.19
CA ARG A 503 15.03 -4.48 17.83
C ARG A 503 16.32 -4.11 17.13
N VAL A 504 16.75 -4.97 16.21
CA VAL A 504 17.99 -4.79 15.45
C VAL A 504 17.85 -5.41 14.07
N PHE A 505 18.36 -4.73 13.04
CA PHE A 505 18.50 -5.36 11.72
C PHE A 505 19.62 -6.38 11.77
N LEU A 506 19.33 -7.61 11.36
CA LEU A 506 20.32 -8.67 11.27
C LEU A 506 21.41 -8.28 10.27
N LYS A 507 22.67 -8.51 10.66
CA LYS A 507 23.81 -8.22 9.79
C LYS A 507 23.82 -9.19 8.60
N PRO A 508 24.22 -8.72 7.40
CA PRO A 508 24.44 -9.62 6.28
C PRO A 508 25.60 -10.57 6.63
N GLY A 509 25.35 -11.88 6.55
CA GLY A 509 26.36 -12.90 6.81
C GLY A 509 25.87 -14.27 6.36
N SER A 510 26.77 -15.05 5.75
CA SER A 510 26.49 -16.43 5.29
C SER A 510 26.56 -17.46 6.41
N MET A 511 27.08 -17.08 7.59
CA MET A 511 27.19 -17.97 8.74
C MET A 511 25.93 -17.89 9.59
N VAL A 512 25.34 -19.06 9.87
CA VAL A 512 24.22 -19.17 10.82
C VAL A 512 24.77 -18.92 12.22
N GLU A 513 24.40 -17.79 12.84
CA GLU A 513 24.67 -17.61 14.26
C GLU A 513 23.82 -18.58 15.07
N GLU A 514 24.46 -19.42 15.91
CA GLU A 514 23.77 -20.40 16.76
C GLU A 514 22.74 -19.76 17.70
N ASN A 515 22.99 -18.50 18.12
CA ASN A 515 22.11 -17.79 19.02
C ASN A 515 21.87 -16.34 18.56
N GLN A 516 20.83 -16.15 17.75
CA GLN A 516 20.38 -14.84 17.26
C GLN A 516 20.09 -13.83 18.39
N TYR A 517 19.76 -14.29 19.62
CA TYR A 517 19.52 -13.39 20.75
C TYR A 517 20.74 -12.54 21.11
N ARG A 518 21.96 -12.97 20.76
CA ARG A 518 23.19 -12.18 20.99
C ARG A 518 23.24 -10.88 20.19
N GLN A 519 22.47 -10.78 19.10
CA GLN A 519 22.40 -9.55 18.31
C GLN A 519 21.47 -8.51 18.95
N LEU A 520 20.49 -8.94 19.76
CA LEU A 520 19.60 -8.03 20.47
C LEU A 520 20.34 -7.37 21.65
N PRO A 521 20.28 -6.03 21.79
CA PRO A 521 20.85 -5.34 22.95
C PRO A 521 20.22 -5.72 24.30
N CYS A 522 19.02 -6.30 24.31
CA CYS A 522 18.30 -6.65 25.54
C CYS A 522 18.65 -8.05 26.07
N GLN A 523 18.58 -8.24 27.38
CA GLN A 523 18.79 -9.54 28.05
C GLN A 523 17.50 -10.30 28.39
N CYS A 524 16.35 -9.92 27.80
CA CYS A 524 15.04 -10.49 28.15
C CYS A 524 14.95 -12.01 27.99
N HIS A 525 15.70 -12.59 27.06
CA HIS A 525 15.75 -14.04 26.87
C HIS A 525 16.31 -14.80 28.08
N GLY A 526 17.26 -14.21 28.82
CA GLY A 526 17.81 -14.83 30.04
C GLY A 526 16.87 -14.73 31.24
N SER A 527 15.96 -13.75 31.25
CA SER A 527 15.04 -13.50 32.38
C SER A 527 13.68 -14.17 32.23
N MET A 528 13.31 -14.64 31.04
CA MET A 528 11.97 -15.13 30.73
C MET A 528 12.04 -16.53 30.09
N PRO A 529 11.15 -17.46 30.46
CA PRO A 529 11.08 -18.76 29.80
C PRO A 529 10.54 -18.61 28.36
N GLY A 530 11.16 -19.33 27.42
CA GLY A 530 10.68 -19.42 26.03
C GLY A 530 11.37 -18.47 25.03
N LYS A 531 10.89 -18.50 23.79
CA LYS A 531 11.39 -17.61 22.73
C LYS A 531 10.76 -16.22 22.90
N THR A 532 11.57 -15.21 23.18
CA THR A 532 11.12 -13.82 23.39
C THR A 532 11.30 -12.94 22.15
N ALA A 533 12.01 -13.42 21.13
CA ALA A 533 12.30 -12.67 19.92
C ALA A 533 11.68 -13.34 18.69
N VAL A 534 11.27 -12.51 17.73
CA VAL A 534 10.73 -12.91 16.44
C VAL A 534 11.47 -12.19 15.33
N GLU A 535 11.66 -12.88 14.21
CA GLU A 535 12.24 -12.31 13.00
C GLU A 535 11.12 -11.74 12.12
N LEU A 536 11.28 -10.48 11.70
CA LEU A 536 10.32 -9.75 10.87
C LEU A 536 10.98 -9.33 9.56
N GLY A 537 10.24 -9.46 8.45
CA GLY A 537 10.69 -8.98 7.14
C GLY A 537 10.70 -10.04 6.04
N PRO A 538 11.57 -9.87 5.02
CA PRO A 538 12.66 -8.88 4.94
C PRO A 538 12.16 -7.44 4.70
N LEU A 539 12.78 -6.48 5.38
CA LEU A 539 12.41 -5.06 5.40
C LEU A 539 13.53 -4.18 4.83
N TRP A 540 13.19 -2.94 4.45
CA TRP A 540 14.19 -1.93 4.13
C TRP A 540 14.91 -1.45 5.40
N SER A 541 16.22 -1.65 5.46
CA SER A 541 17.08 -1.20 6.57
C SER A 541 17.67 0.20 6.37
N GLY A 542 17.68 0.73 5.15
CA GLY A 542 18.25 2.05 4.85
C GLY A 542 17.41 3.22 5.37
N SER A 543 17.86 4.44 5.04
CA SER A 543 17.12 5.67 5.31
C SER A 543 15.76 5.67 4.60
N LEU A 544 14.76 6.28 5.24
CA LEU A 544 13.43 6.54 4.67
C LEU A 544 13.30 7.96 4.10
N PHE A 545 14.36 8.77 4.22
CA PHE A 545 14.33 10.18 3.89
C PHE A 545 15.65 10.62 3.25
N ASN A 546 15.56 11.51 2.27
CA ASN A 546 16.66 12.32 1.80
C ASN A 546 16.45 13.76 2.27
N THR A 547 17.24 14.24 3.23
CA THR A 547 17.09 15.58 3.80
C THR A 547 17.24 16.69 2.75
N GLY A 548 18.17 16.52 1.80
CA GLY A 548 18.39 17.49 0.72
C GLY A 548 17.16 17.64 -0.17
N PHE A 549 16.53 16.53 -0.52
CA PHE A 549 15.28 16.50 -1.28
C PHE A 549 14.12 17.12 -0.49
N LEU A 550 13.96 16.76 0.79
CA LEU A 550 12.91 17.32 1.65
C LEU A 550 13.03 18.85 1.83
N ARG A 551 14.26 19.38 1.92
CA ARG A 551 14.48 20.84 1.95
C ARG A 551 14.03 21.52 0.66
N ARG A 552 14.33 20.93 -0.50
CA ARG A 552 13.83 21.45 -1.79
C ARG A 552 12.30 21.33 -1.90
N MET A 553 11.71 20.25 -1.39
CA MET A 553 10.25 20.13 -1.31
C MET A 553 9.62 21.22 -0.44
N LEU A 554 10.27 21.63 0.65
CA LEU A 554 9.79 22.74 1.47
C LEU A 554 9.82 24.06 0.69
N VAL A 555 10.86 24.30 -0.12
CA VAL A 555 10.93 25.47 -1.01
C VAL A 555 9.81 25.42 -2.05
N ALA A 556 9.61 24.28 -2.72
CA ALA A 556 8.52 24.10 -3.68
C ALA A 556 7.14 24.34 -3.03
N ALA A 557 6.91 23.83 -1.82
CA ALA A 557 5.68 24.06 -1.08
C ALA A 557 5.43 25.54 -0.76
N VAL A 558 6.49 26.32 -0.51
CA VAL A 558 6.38 27.78 -0.31
C VAL A 558 6.10 28.49 -1.64
N LEU A 559 6.83 28.15 -2.70
CA LEU A 559 6.68 28.77 -4.03
C LEU A 559 5.27 28.59 -4.62
N HIS A 560 4.66 27.42 -4.40
CA HIS A 560 3.32 27.10 -4.87
C HIS A 560 2.22 27.33 -3.82
N SER A 561 2.49 28.11 -2.77
CA SER A 561 1.50 28.51 -1.75
C SER A 561 0.78 27.35 -1.05
N MET A 562 1.50 26.26 -0.77
CA MET A 562 0.99 25.06 -0.10
C MET A 562 1.25 25.09 1.41
N GLU A 563 0.67 26.08 2.11
CA GLU A 563 0.92 26.31 3.55
C GLU A 563 0.59 25.11 4.44
N ASP A 564 -0.47 24.37 4.10
CA ASP A 564 -0.98 23.23 4.89
C ASP A 564 0.05 22.11 5.10
N ILE A 565 0.94 21.86 4.13
CA ILE A 565 1.93 20.77 4.20
C ILE A 565 3.26 21.20 4.81
N GLN A 566 3.55 22.49 4.88
CA GLN A 566 4.84 22.98 5.36
C GLN A 566 5.19 22.47 6.78
N PRO A 567 4.25 22.41 7.75
CA PRO A 567 4.54 21.84 9.08
C PRO A 567 4.94 20.37 9.02
N LEU A 568 4.30 19.59 8.14
CA LEU A 568 4.63 18.18 7.93
C LEU A 568 6.02 18.06 7.33
N VAL A 569 6.32 18.78 6.24
CA VAL A 569 7.64 18.74 5.59
C VAL A 569 8.75 19.17 6.55
N LYS A 570 8.54 20.22 7.36
CA LYS A 570 9.49 20.63 8.43
C LYS A 570 9.71 19.51 9.45
N THR A 571 8.65 18.81 9.84
CA THR A 571 8.73 17.65 10.74
C THR A 571 9.54 16.52 10.09
N LEU A 572 9.32 16.23 8.81
CA LEU A 572 10.07 15.21 8.07
C LEU A 572 11.56 15.56 7.95
N ILE A 573 11.92 16.84 7.74
CA ILE A 573 13.32 17.29 7.72
C ILE A 573 13.97 17.06 9.09
N CYS A 574 13.28 17.45 10.17
CA CYS A 574 13.76 17.23 11.53
C CYS A 574 13.88 15.73 11.85
N GLU A 575 12.94 14.92 11.36
CA GLU A 575 12.99 13.48 11.50
C GLU A 575 14.18 12.89 10.74
N ALA A 576 14.42 13.30 9.50
CA ALA A 576 15.54 12.84 8.66
C ALA A 576 16.91 13.20 9.26
N ASP A 577 17.07 14.38 9.83
CA ASP A 577 18.31 14.79 10.51
C ASP A 577 18.40 14.24 11.95
N CYS A 578 17.31 13.70 12.48
CA CYS A 578 17.13 13.32 13.89
C CYS A 578 17.48 14.49 14.84
N THR A 579 16.86 15.63 14.58
CA THR A 579 17.03 16.89 15.34
C THR A 579 15.69 17.45 15.81
N THR A 580 15.72 18.35 16.80
CA THR A 580 14.52 19.05 17.27
C THR A 580 14.19 20.27 16.40
N LEU A 581 12.91 20.68 16.38
CA LEU A 581 12.46 21.89 15.67
C LEU A 581 13.13 23.18 16.16
N LYS A 582 13.59 23.27 17.42
CA LYS A 582 14.29 24.46 17.93
C LYS A 582 15.66 24.65 17.29
N SER A 583 16.26 23.55 16.82
CA SER A 583 17.54 23.55 16.10
C SER A 583 17.37 23.68 14.58
N PHE A 584 16.13 23.87 14.10
CA PHE A 584 15.83 23.99 12.69
C PHE A 584 16.29 25.35 12.15
N SER A 585 17.44 25.37 11.48
CA SER A 585 17.86 26.52 10.69
C SER A 585 17.37 26.36 9.24
N VAL A 586 16.52 27.30 8.79
CA VAL A 586 16.20 27.48 7.36
C VAL A 586 17.44 27.98 6.60
N THR A 587 18.40 28.54 7.34
CA THR A 587 19.53 29.33 6.84
C THR A 587 20.85 28.59 7.04
N GLY A 588 20.92 27.30 6.70
CA GLY A 588 22.21 26.73 6.31
C GLY A 588 22.59 27.37 4.98
N GLN A 589 23.64 28.21 4.95
CA GLN A 589 24.09 28.91 3.74
C GLN A 589 24.05 27.99 2.50
N LEU A 590 23.26 28.41 1.51
CA LEU A 590 23.16 27.83 0.18
C LEU A 590 24.49 28.05 -0.57
N ILE A 591 25.52 27.29 -0.25
CA ILE A 591 26.70 27.16 -1.11
C ILE A 591 26.53 25.89 -1.93
N LEU A 592 26.09 26.08 -3.17
CA LEU A 592 26.04 25.06 -4.20
C LEU A 592 27.47 24.83 -4.72
N ALA A 593 28.10 23.74 -4.29
CA ALA A 593 29.29 23.23 -4.96
C ALA A 593 28.90 21.97 -5.74
N ASN A 594 29.28 21.91 -7.02
CA ASN A 594 28.99 20.79 -7.91
C ASN A 594 29.81 19.57 -7.47
N GLN A 595 29.15 18.52 -6.97
CA GLN A 595 29.74 17.19 -6.96
C GLN A 595 29.03 16.31 -8.00
N VAL A 596 29.84 15.69 -8.85
CA VAL A 596 29.38 14.77 -9.90
C VAL A 596 29.48 13.36 -9.33
N GLU A 597 28.34 12.70 -9.18
CA GLU A 597 28.27 11.24 -9.02
C GLU A 597 27.45 10.67 -10.17
N CYS A 598 28.00 9.67 -10.87
CA CYS A 598 27.34 8.93 -11.95
C CYS A 598 26.76 9.80 -13.09
N GLY A 599 27.46 10.88 -13.46
CA GLY A 599 27.15 11.68 -14.64
C GLY A 599 26.00 12.68 -14.48
N VAL A 600 25.54 12.93 -13.26
CA VAL A 600 24.50 13.92 -12.97
C VAL A 600 24.93 14.82 -11.81
N VAL A 601 24.76 16.12 -11.98
CA VAL A 601 25.06 17.12 -10.94
C VAL A 601 23.99 17.00 -9.86
N ILE A 602 24.30 16.26 -8.79
CA ILE A 602 23.43 16.18 -7.63
C ILE A 602 23.86 17.28 -6.66
N LYS A 603 22.95 18.23 -6.42
CA LYS A 603 23.13 19.27 -5.40
C LYS A 603 22.97 18.61 -4.02
N THR A 604 24.07 18.13 -3.44
CA THR A 604 24.12 17.60 -2.06
C THR A 604 25.01 18.47 -1.17
N LEU A 605 24.57 18.63 0.09
CA LEU A 605 25.17 19.49 1.11
C LEU A 605 26.44 18.83 1.70
N GLN A 606 27.60 19.49 1.67
CA GLN A 606 28.74 19.10 2.51
C GLN A 606 28.62 19.69 3.92
N LYS A 607 28.90 18.87 4.93
CA LYS A 607 29.06 19.28 6.31
C LYS A 607 30.48 19.82 6.47
N VAL A 608 30.66 21.13 6.56
CA VAL A 608 31.95 21.72 6.92
C VAL A 608 32.23 21.36 8.38
N ALA A 609 33.32 20.64 8.62
CA ALA A 609 33.89 20.51 9.95
C ALA A 609 34.43 21.88 10.37
N GLU A 610 33.94 22.40 11.49
CA GLU A 610 34.48 23.61 12.12
C GLU A 610 35.98 23.42 12.34
N THR A 611 36.77 24.20 11.60
CA THR A 611 38.18 24.44 11.92
C THR A 611 38.32 25.94 12.10
N ASP A 612 38.41 26.34 13.36
CA ASP A 612 38.80 27.69 13.75
C ASP A 612 40.14 28.03 13.10
N THR A 613 40.19 29.14 12.38
CA THR A 613 41.45 29.79 12.00
C THR A 613 41.39 31.26 12.37
N VAL A 614 42.14 31.59 13.42
CA VAL A 614 42.82 32.88 13.56
C VAL A 614 44.27 32.58 13.16
N ASP A 615 44.72 33.08 12.00
CA ASP A 615 45.62 34.24 11.94
C ASP A 615 46.24 34.40 10.54
N GLN A 616 46.52 35.65 10.18
CA GLN A 616 47.08 36.06 8.90
C GLN A 616 48.61 35.80 8.84
N SER A 617 49.11 35.30 7.70
CA SER A 617 50.19 35.95 6.92
C SER A 617 50.84 35.02 5.88
N GLY A 618 51.06 35.57 4.67
CA GLY A 618 52.35 35.43 3.97
C GLY A 618 52.63 34.24 3.04
N LYS A 619 52.61 34.55 1.73
CA LYS A 619 53.51 34.09 0.65
C LYS A 619 53.24 32.75 -0.07
N ARG A 620 53.11 32.87 -1.40
CA ARG A 620 53.10 31.84 -2.45
C ARG A 620 54.40 31.02 -2.47
N ARG A 621 54.33 29.71 -2.78
CA ARG A 621 55.20 28.97 -3.75
C ARG A 621 54.55 27.65 -4.18
N ILE A 622 54.86 27.25 -5.42
CA ILE A 622 54.51 25.99 -6.13
C ILE A 622 55.61 24.94 -5.85
N GLY A 623 55.26 23.65 -5.77
CA GLY A 623 56.21 22.54 -5.95
C GLY A 623 55.90 21.22 -5.19
N ASP A 624 55.47 20.22 -5.96
CA ASP A 624 55.72 18.76 -5.95
C ASP A 624 55.95 17.87 -4.70
N GLU A 625 55.40 16.65 -4.86
CA GLU A 625 55.85 15.31 -4.43
C GLU A 625 55.66 14.78 -2.97
N SER A 626 54.91 13.68 -2.93
CA SER A 626 55.12 12.40 -2.21
C SER A 626 55.28 12.33 -0.68
N GLY A 627 54.38 11.54 -0.07
CA GLY A 627 54.76 10.58 0.97
C GLY A 627 54.17 10.79 2.37
N ASN A 628 53.04 10.12 2.66
CA ASN A 628 52.90 9.28 3.86
C ASN A 628 51.59 8.49 3.87
N VAL A 629 51.67 7.27 3.36
CA VAL A 629 50.72 6.19 3.62
C VAL A 629 51.10 5.56 4.95
N LEU A 630 50.43 5.92 6.06
CA LEU A 630 50.08 4.97 7.13
C LEU A 630 49.16 5.59 8.19
N LYS A 631 48.13 4.83 8.57
CA LYS A 631 47.21 5.00 9.71
C LYS A 631 46.05 5.98 9.54
N LYS A 632 45.11 5.62 8.65
CA LYS A 632 43.70 5.98 8.83
C LYS A 632 42.80 4.73 8.72
N LEU A 633 43.07 3.75 9.57
CA LEU A 633 42.09 2.72 9.93
C LEU A 633 41.40 3.17 11.23
N LYS A 634 40.49 4.15 11.11
CA LYS A 634 39.51 4.47 12.15
C LYS A 634 38.19 4.84 11.47
N SER A 635 37.32 3.83 11.42
CA SER A 635 35.86 3.85 11.38
C SER A 635 35.18 4.76 10.35
N ASP A 636 34.80 4.15 9.23
CA ASP A 636 33.60 4.51 8.44
C ASP A 636 32.32 4.29 9.27
N MET A 637 32.16 5.00 10.38
CA MET A 637 30.86 5.23 10.99
C MET A 637 30.27 6.49 10.35
N SER A 638 29.85 6.36 9.09
CA SER A 638 28.72 7.16 8.59
C SER A 638 27.63 7.02 9.65
N LEU A 639 27.29 8.10 10.36
CA LEU A 639 26.28 8.11 11.42
C LEU A 639 24.92 7.74 10.81
N GLU A 640 24.65 6.45 10.67
CA GLU A 640 23.40 5.93 10.13
C GLU A 640 22.23 6.51 10.91
N HIS A 641 21.20 6.93 10.17
CA HIS A 641 19.98 7.46 10.74
C HIS A 641 19.31 6.39 11.64
N PRO A 642 18.91 6.72 12.89
CA PRO A 642 18.35 5.72 13.79
C PRO A 642 17.09 5.10 13.20
N ALA A 643 17.04 3.76 13.11
CA ALA A 643 15.87 3.06 12.62
C ALA A 643 14.76 3.01 13.67
N PHE A 644 13.51 3.19 13.25
CA PHE A 644 12.32 3.17 14.11
C PHE A 644 12.32 4.26 15.20
N TYR A 645 11.31 4.21 16.07
CA TYR A 645 11.10 5.15 17.17
C TYR A 645 10.60 4.42 18.41
N TYR A 646 10.70 5.05 19.57
CA TYR A 646 10.12 4.55 20.83
C TYR A 646 8.90 5.38 21.20
N SER A 647 7.80 4.71 21.58
CA SER A 647 6.64 5.40 22.15
C SER A 647 6.87 5.65 23.64
N ILE A 648 6.72 6.91 24.07
CA ILE A 648 6.85 7.28 25.47
C ILE A 648 5.78 6.60 26.34
N HIS A 649 4.56 6.42 25.81
CA HIS A 649 3.45 5.79 26.54
C HIS A 649 3.71 4.32 26.78
N ARG A 650 4.23 3.62 25.78
CA ARG A 650 4.55 2.20 25.88
C ARG A 650 5.58 1.91 26.96
N HIS A 651 6.61 2.76 27.07
CA HIS A 651 7.70 2.58 28.01
C HIS A 651 7.51 3.35 29.32
N SER A 652 6.34 3.93 29.53
CA SER A 652 5.99 4.62 30.77
C SER A 652 5.95 3.66 31.96
N ILE A 653 6.34 4.17 33.13
CA ILE A 653 6.27 3.40 34.37
C ILE A 653 4.89 3.59 35.00
N ARG A 654 4.22 2.48 35.29
CA ARG A 654 2.91 2.48 35.93
C ARG A 654 2.99 3.17 37.30
N GLY A 655 2.12 4.14 37.54
CA GLY A 655 2.09 4.93 38.79
C GLY A 655 3.03 6.14 38.80
N MET A 656 3.64 6.48 37.67
CA MET A 656 4.41 7.71 37.50
C MET A 656 3.77 8.65 36.45
N ASN A 657 3.80 9.94 36.74
CA ASN A 657 3.49 11.02 35.82
C ASN A 657 4.68 11.25 34.89
N MET A 658 4.43 11.05 33.60
CA MET A 658 5.43 11.20 32.54
C MET A 658 5.74 12.68 32.26
N PRO A 659 7.00 13.04 31.96
CA PRO A 659 7.32 14.37 31.46
C PRO A 659 6.59 14.66 30.13
N LYS A 660 6.24 15.94 29.90
CA LYS A 660 5.73 16.38 28.60
C LYS A 660 6.74 16.04 27.50
N LEU A 661 6.27 15.57 26.35
CA LEU A 661 7.11 15.12 25.22
C LEU A 661 8.24 16.11 24.87
N ASN A 662 7.95 17.40 24.71
CA ASN A 662 8.98 18.41 24.39
C ASN A 662 10.06 18.53 25.46
N LYS A 663 9.70 18.38 26.74
CA LYS A 663 10.65 18.42 27.85
C LYS A 663 11.49 17.15 27.86
N PHE A 664 10.88 16.01 27.56
CA PHE A 664 11.56 14.74 27.46
C PHE A 664 12.59 14.69 26.31
N LEU A 665 12.25 15.24 25.14
CA LEU A 665 13.21 15.42 24.04
C LEU A 665 14.41 16.26 24.48
N GLN A 666 14.18 17.33 25.24
CA GLN A 666 15.26 18.15 25.79
C GLN A 666 16.16 17.34 26.74
N TYR A 667 15.59 16.56 27.66
CA TYR A 667 16.38 15.72 28.57
C TYR A 667 17.25 14.68 27.84
N LEU A 668 16.75 14.07 26.77
CA LEU A 668 17.54 13.16 25.93
C LEU A 668 18.65 13.91 25.18
N THR A 669 18.38 15.13 24.70
CA THR A 669 19.40 15.99 24.06
C THR A 669 20.49 16.37 25.05
N GLU A 670 20.11 16.77 26.27
CA GLU A 670 21.04 17.10 27.36
C GLU A 670 21.87 15.89 27.81
N ALA A 671 21.35 14.68 27.64
CA ALA A 671 22.08 13.43 27.86
C ALA A 671 23.02 13.05 26.69
N GLY A 672 23.07 13.87 25.62
CA GLY A 672 23.99 13.70 24.49
C GLY A 672 23.45 12.89 23.31
N PHE A 673 22.16 12.55 23.30
CA PHE A 673 21.54 11.77 22.23
C PHE A 673 20.95 12.65 21.14
N ARG A 674 21.00 12.17 19.89
CA ARG A 674 20.21 12.74 18.80
C ARG A 674 18.75 12.39 19.04
N VAL A 675 17.87 13.37 18.83
CA VAL A 675 16.45 13.18 19.01
C VAL A 675 15.62 13.98 18.05
N SER A 676 14.53 13.37 17.60
CA SER A 676 13.45 14.06 16.90
C SER A 676 12.12 13.49 17.31
N ARG A 677 11.06 14.25 17.02
CA ARG A 677 9.73 13.67 16.88
C ARG A 677 9.70 12.78 15.62
N THR A 678 8.68 11.96 15.51
CA THR A 678 8.37 11.23 14.28
C THR A 678 6.96 11.54 13.81
N HIS A 679 6.75 11.60 12.50
CA HIS A 679 5.40 11.71 11.95
C HIS A 679 4.59 10.42 12.09
N PHE A 680 5.26 9.27 12.31
CA PHE A 680 4.61 7.97 12.45
C PHE A 680 3.74 7.88 13.72
N ASP A 681 4.18 8.47 14.83
CA ASP A 681 3.46 8.46 16.11
C ASP A 681 3.56 9.85 16.78
N PRO A 682 2.42 10.52 17.09
CA PRO A 682 2.41 11.79 17.81
C PRO A 682 3.18 11.80 19.14
N THR A 683 3.34 10.62 19.73
CA THR A 683 4.04 10.38 21.02
C THR A 683 5.37 9.65 20.85
N GLY A 684 5.76 9.40 19.59
CA GLY A 684 6.98 8.70 19.24
C GLY A 684 8.21 9.62 19.29
N VAL A 685 9.32 9.03 19.73
CA VAL A 685 10.64 9.66 19.79
C VAL A 685 11.62 8.82 18.98
N ARG A 686 12.22 9.41 17.95
CA ARG A 686 13.35 8.80 17.23
C ARG A 686 14.64 9.26 17.90
N THR A 687 15.55 8.33 18.19
CA THR A 687 16.81 8.61 18.88
C THR A 687 17.85 7.52 18.60
N ASP A 688 19.13 7.87 18.72
CA ASP A 688 20.25 6.93 18.73
C ASP A 688 20.54 6.31 20.12
N ALA A 689 19.79 6.69 21.16
CA ALA A 689 19.83 6.03 22.46
C ALA A 689 19.31 4.58 22.38
N THR A 690 19.95 3.66 23.12
CA THR A 690 19.40 2.31 23.32
C THR A 690 18.10 2.37 24.13
N LEU A 691 17.28 1.30 24.09
CA LEU A 691 16.05 1.26 24.88
C LEU A 691 16.33 1.40 26.38
N GLU A 692 17.42 0.84 26.87
CA GLU A 692 17.84 0.94 28.26
C GLU A 692 18.17 2.38 28.65
N GLN A 693 18.95 3.08 27.82
CA GLN A 693 19.27 4.50 28.02
C GLN A 693 18.02 5.37 27.96
N PHE A 694 17.15 5.13 26.98
CA PHE A 694 15.85 5.82 26.84
C PHE A 694 15.00 5.67 28.10
N LYS A 695 14.85 4.44 28.61
CA LYS A 695 14.10 4.14 29.84
C LYS A 695 14.74 4.75 31.07
N SER A 696 16.07 4.75 31.17
CA SER A 696 16.80 5.37 32.29
C SER A 696 16.50 6.87 32.38
N VAL A 697 16.59 7.59 31.25
CA VAL A 697 16.24 9.02 31.19
C VAL A 697 14.76 9.22 31.51
N LEU A 698 13.86 8.40 30.95
CA LEU A 698 12.42 8.52 31.22
C LEU A 698 12.10 8.33 32.70
N THR A 699 12.72 7.34 33.35
CA THR A 699 12.54 7.03 34.78
C THR A 699 13.03 8.18 35.65
N LYS A 700 14.23 8.70 35.36
CA LYS A 700 14.87 9.79 36.12
C LYS A 700 14.01 11.04 36.20
N TYR A 701 13.24 11.35 35.14
CA TYR A 701 12.46 12.58 35.05
C TYR A 701 10.93 12.36 35.16
N SER A 702 10.50 11.15 35.48
CA SER A 702 9.10 10.86 35.81
C SER A 702 8.84 11.09 37.29
N VAL A 703 7.65 11.56 37.66
CA VAL A 703 7.30 11.93 39.05
C VAL A 703 6.22 10.98 39.59
N PRO A 704 6.29 10.47 40.84
CA PRO A 704 5.23 9.62 41.38
C PRO A 704 3.87 10.33 41.39
N THR A 705 2.81 9.61 40.99
CA THR A 705 1.45 10.19 40.86
C THR A 705 0.86 10.69 42.18
N TYR A 706 1.39 10.28 43.35
CA TYR A 706 0.88 10.60 44.69
C TYR A 706 1.49 11.85 45.37
N SER A 707 1.94 12.85 44.61
CA SER A 707 2.54 14.08 45.17
C SER A 707 1.63 15.31 45.03
N SER A 708 0.38 15.20 45.51
CA SER A 708 -0.51 16.34 45.74
C SER A 708 -1.25 16.20 47.08
N GLY A 709 -0.52 16.39 48.17
CA GLY A 709 -1.09 16.87 49.44
C GLY A 709 -0.90 18.39 49.52
N PRO A 710 -1.83 19.15 50.11
CA PRO A 710 -1.70 20.61 50.23
C PRO A 710 -0.46 20.97 51.08
N PRO A 711 0.10 22.19 50.93
CA PRO A 711 1.25 22.61 51.71
C PRO A 711 0.83 22.65 53.19
N SER A 712 1.40 21.74 53.99
CA SER A 712 1.28 21.79 55.44
C SER A 712 1.87 23.12 55.91
N SER A 713 1.00 23.98 56.42
CA SER A 713 1.35 25.17 57.18
C SER A 713 2.38 24.82 58.24
N LEU A 714 3.45 25.61 58.31
CA LEU A 714 4.29 25.72 59.49
C LEU A 714 3.42 25.96 60.72
N SER A 715 3.45 25.03 61.67
CA SER A 715 3.20 25.32 63.07
C SER A 715 4.44 24.93 63.86
N THR A 716 5.12 25.97 64.34
CA THR A 716 5.99 25.95 65.52
C THR A 716 5.25 25.37 66.74
N GLU A 717 6.04 24.89 67.71
CA GLU A 717 5.66 24.22 68.98
C GLU A 717 5.57 22.68 68.79
N ASP A 718 6.42 21.83 69.37
CA ASP A 718 6.90 21.82 70.75
C ASP A 718 8.32 21.22 70.90
N MET A 719 9.09 21.81 71.81
CA MET A 719 10.30 21.20 72.40
C MET A 719 9.89 20.11 73.41
N THR A 720 10.84 19.19 73.70
CA THR A 720 10.84 18.14 74.74
C THR A 720 10.16 16.82 74.31
N ALA A 721 10.70 15.60 74.48
CA ALA A 721 11.75 15.11 75.37
C ALA A 721 12.42 13.81 74.83
N LYS A 722 13.73 13.69 75.13
CA LYS A 722 14.54 12.52 75.54
C LYS A 722 14.13 11.08 75.13
N LYS A 723 15.17 10.35 74.66
CA LYS A 723 15.52 8.93 74.92
C LYS A 723 14.50 7.87 74.42
N ASP A 724 14.87 6.82 73.70
CA ASP A 724 16.11 6.02 73.62
C ASP A 724 16.45 5.63 72.17
#